data_AF-A0A7Y6CF92-F1
#
_entry.id   AF-A0A7Y6CF92-F1
#
_cell.length_a   1.000
_cell.length_b   1.000
_cell.length_c   1.000
_cell.angle_alpha   90.00
_cell.angle_beta   90.00
_cell.angle_gamma   90.00
#
_symmetry.space_group_name_H-M   'P 1'
#
loop_
_entity.id
_entity.type
_entity.pdbx_description
1 polymer ?
#
loop_
_entity_poly.entity_id
_entity_poly.type
_entity_poly.pdbx_seq_one_letter_code
_entity_poly.pdbx_strand_id
1 'polypeptide(L)'
;MHDRQARNRKGRRPTWKGATLAFFLLVTVAVSFSALTGLAWSAGGSRPIDALSTAPVPEPPNLADFVVDRRAAIALGKAFFWEMQAGSDGITACATCHYNAGADTRSKNQVNPKGAPFFNGGANGQLAMADFPTHRLADPDNAASQLLADTKNVVGSQSIPLTKFDHIVPGSAAEAGVPLHDPVFSVGGNNVRQVTGRNAPTVINAAFNFREQWDGKAQNLFNGVNVWGDRTPGAKVLDAPTPDQLQPIHLAIQNAALASQAVGPMTNKGIMSYDGRGWPDIARKLMSLQPLGEQAVSSSDSVLGAYADASGKGLNVSYADLIKRAFAPRWWNSSLVVKTPGPNQTFVPAPAGPLPADEITQLQANFSLFWGLAIQMYEASLVSDQTPVDKFLSGDQSALTKQEIDGMGVFTGKGQCSDCHAGPELTNAATAAVQQSPLTDGIDTGFANLGVRAPGEDLGLGAPVDPTGKPLSMSGAPADAINGLFKIPGLRNVALTAPYFHNGSAGTLRQVVEFYNRGGNVDAPNKANEIKPLSLSDQEKDDLVAFLQALTDPRVLLQQAPFDHPELLIPNGASGDTQSVATSAPGVAADEYLELPAVGAGGATQIQPFPNNPFLPGFLQARPAGSFRPATAVAAPAAPAAPAAPAAPAAP
;
A
#
# COMPACT_ATOMS: atom_id res chain seq x y z
N MET A 1 -66.76 -64.13 -28.64
CA MET A 1 -66.02 -64.57 -29.85
C MET A 1 -64.70 -63.83 -29.91
N HIS A 2 -63.67 -64.51 -30.39
CA HIS A 2 -62.24 -64.32 -30.12
C HIS A 2 -61.60 -62.96 -30.46
N ASP A 3 -60.79 -62.47 -29.51
CA ASP A 3 -59.35 -62.17 -29.58
C ASP A 3 -58.75 -61.61 -30.89
N ARG A 4 -58.20 -60.37 -30.86
CA ARG A 4 -56.75 -60.10 -30.72
C ARG A 4 -56.37 -58.60 -30.73
N GLN A 5 -55.30 -58.35 -29.97
CA GLN A 5 -54.42 -57.18 -29.73
C GLN A 5 -54.17 -56.25 -30.94
N ALA A 6 -53.72 -54.97 -30.85
CA ALA A 6 -52.69 -54.40 -29.98
C ALA A 6 -52.61 -52.84 -30.04
N ARG A 7 -52.23 -52.24 -28.88
CA ARG A 7 -51.26 -51.12 -28.64
C ARG A 7 -51.55 -49.69 -29.14
N ASN A 8 -51.75 -48.74 -28.21
CA ASN A 8 -50.81 -47.73 -27.64
C ASN A 8 -51.05 -46.33 -28.27
N ARG A 9 -51.07 -45.18 -27.60
CA ARG A 9 -50.66 -44.70 -26.26
C ARG A 9 -51.66 -43.59 -25.86
N LYS A 10 -52.13 -43.58 -24.61
CA LYS A 10 -52.79 -42.41 -24.00
C LYS A 10 -51.97 -41.93 -22.82
N GLY A 11 -51.67 -40.64 -22.80
CA GLY A 11 -51.25 -39.94 -21.61
C GLY A 11 -52.41 -39.80 -20.63
N ARG A 12 -52.12 -40.00 -19.34
CA ARG A 12 -52.74 -39.30 -18.22
C ARG A 12 -51.97 -39.62 -16.95
N ARG A 13 -51.84 -38.57 -16.13
CA ARG A 13 -51.12 -38.49 -14.85
C ARG A 13 -51.52 -39.60 -13.87
N PRO A 14 -50.61 -39.95 -12.95
CA PRO A 14 -51.00 -40.18 -11.57
C PRO A 14 -50.22 -39.30 -10.59
N THR A 15 -50.95 -38.91 -9.55
CA THR A 15 -50.54 -38.22 -8.34
C THR A 15 -49.51 -39.03 -7.55
N TRP A 16 -48.41 -38.40 -7.12
CA TRP A 16 -47.44 -38.98 -6.19
C TRP A 16 -47.62 -38.35 -4.80
N LYS A 17 -48.31 -39.06 -3.91
CA LYS A 17 -48.15 -38.94 -2.45
C LYS A 17 -46.97 -39.83 -2.08
N GLY A 18 -45.83 -39.25 -1.75
CA GLY A 18 -44.66 -40.01 -1.30
C GLY A 18 -43.31 -39.41 -1.69
N ALA A 19 -43.04 -38.13 -1.40
CA ALA A 19 -41.70 -37.56 -1.60
C ALA A 19 -41.40 -36.35 -0.70
N THR A 20 -41.97 -36.27 0.51
CA THR A 20 -41.77 -35.12 1.40
C THR A 20 -40.98 -35.43 2.67
N LEU A 21 -40.55 -36.68 2.89
CA LEU A 21 -39.77 -37.06 4.09
C LEU A 21 -38.29 -37.40 3.82
N ALA A 22 -37.88 -37.58 2.57
CA ALA A 22 -36.49 -37.91 2.24
C ALA A 22 -35.61 -36.70 1.90
N PHE A 23 -36.21 -35.52 1.66
CA PHE A 23 -35.45 -34.29 1.36
C PHE A 23 -35.10 -33.47 2.60
N PHE A 24 -35.83 -33.64 3.70
CA PHE A 24 -35.53 -32.97 4.97
C PHE A 24 -34.42 -33.65 5.79
N LEU A 25 -34.10 -34.93 5.54
CA LEU A 25 -33.02 -35.64 6.23
C LEU A 25 -31.63 -35.43 5.59
N LEU A 26 -31.56 -35.12 4.29
CA LEU A 26 -30.29 -34.87 3.58
C LEU A 26 -29.81 -33.42 3.74
N VAL A 27 -30.72 -32.46 3.89
CA VAL A 27 -30.35 -31.05 4.17
C VAL A 27 -29.99 -30.85 5.65
N THR A 28 -30.55 -31.63 6.58
CA THR A 28 -30.13 -31.56 7.99
C THR A 28 -28.76 -32.20 8.21
N VAL A 29 -28.38 -33.26 7.50
CA VAL A 29 -27.02 -33.83 7.63
C VAL A 29 -25.95 -32.96 6.96
N ALA A 30 -26.27 -32.22 5.88
CA ALA A 30 -25.33 -31.28 5.25
C ALA A 30 -25.17 -29.96 6.04
N VAL A 31 -26.22 -29.48 6.70
CA VAL A 31 -26.15 -28.28 7.56
C VAL A 31 -25.59 -28.60 8.96
N SER A 32 -25.65 -29.86 9.40
CA SER A 32 -25.00 -30.28 10.66
C SER A 32 -23.50 -30.58 10.53
N PHE A 33 -22.94 -30.75 9.33
CA PHE A 33 -21.47 -30.87 9.16
C PHE A 33 -20.77 -29.50 9.11
N SER A 34 -21.46 -28.43 8.72
CA SER A 34 -20.91 -27.05 8.79
C SER A 34 -21.13 -26.36 10.14
N ALA A 35 -21.99 -26.91 10.99
CA ALA A 35 -22.28 -26.37 12.33
C ALA A 35 -21.50 -27.05 13.47
N LEU A 36 -20.65 -28.05 13.16
CA LEU A 36 -19.83 -28.79 14.14
C LEU A 36 -18.33 -28.42 14.11
N THR A 37 -17.90 -27.47 13.27
CA THR A 37 -16.55 -26.88 13.35
C THR A 37 -16.48 -25.67 14.30
N GLY A 38 -17.61 -25.25 14.86
CA GLY A 38 -17.72 -24.22 15.91
C GLY A 38 -17.47 -24.72 17.34
N LEU A 39 -16.89 -25.92 17.50
CA LEU A 39 -16.52 -26.44 18.82
C LEU A 39 -15.22 -25.79 19.29
N ALA A 40 -15.37 -24.91 20.29
CA ALA A 40 -14.38 -24.56 21.31
C ALA A 40 -12.91 -24.65 20.88
N TRP A 41 -12.38 -23.56 20.29
CA TRP A 41 -10.94 -23.40 20.17
C TRP A 41 -10.43 -22.99 21.54
N SER A 42 -10.15 -23.99 22.38
CA SER A 42 -9.41 -23.81 23.62
C SER A 42 -8.03 -23.24 23.31
N ALA A 43 -7.61 -22.24 24.08
CA ALA A 43 -6.26 -21.70 24.09
C ALA A 43 -5.21 -22.83 24.03
N GLY A 44 -4.39 -22.84 22.97
CA GLY A 44 -3.22 -23.73 22.85
C GLY A 44 -3.07 -24.56 21.56
N GLY A 45 -3.99 -24.48 20.59
CA GLY A 45 -3.85 -25.14 19.28
C GLY A 45 -3.41 -24.19 18.17
N SER A 46 -2.46 -24.61 17.34
CA SER A 46 -1.98 -23.82 16.20
C SER A 46 -3.08 -23.59 15.16
N ARG A 47 -3.17 -22.35 14.66
CA ARG A 47 -4.12 -21.98 13.61
C ARG A 47 -3.57 -22.43 12.24
N PRO A 48 -4.41 -23.00 11.35
CA PRO A 48 -3.94 -23.47 10.05
C PRO A 48 -3.45 -22.31 9.17
N ILE A 49 -2.52 -22.65 8.28
CA ILE A 49 -2.16 -21.83 7.11
C ILE A 49 -2.76 -22.48 5.87
N ASP A 50 -3.18 -21.67 4.91
CA ASP A 50 -3.88 -22.14 3.70
C ASP A 50 -3.27 -21.49 2.44
N ALA A 51 -3.56 -22.06 1.27
CA ALA A 51 -3.18 -21.46 0.00
C ALA A 51 -4.00 -20.19 -0.29
N LEU A 52 -3.38 -19.11 -0.76
CA LEU A 52 -4.08 -17.82 -0.99
C LEU A 52 -5.13 -17.91 -2.09
N SER A 53 -4.96 -18.82 -3.04
CA SER A 53 -5.91 -19.07 -4.13
C SER A 53 -7.31 -19.48 -3.64
N THR A 54 -7.45 -19.85 -2.36
CA THR A 54 -8.73 -20.17 -1.72
C THR A 54 -9.48 -18.95 -1.17
N ALA A 55 -8.79 -17.80 -1.01
CA ALA A 55 -9.37 -16.59 -0.43
C ALA A 55 -9.90 -15.63 -1.51
N PRO A 56 -11.18 -15.23 -1.46
CA PRO A 56 -11.69 -14.20 -2.35
C PRO A 56 -11.14 -12.83 -1.95
N VAL A 57 -10.71 -12.04 -2.93
CA VAL A 57 -10.32 -10.64 -2.72
C VAL A 57 -11.57 -9.85 -2.26
N PRO A 58 -11.54 -9.16 -1.11
CA PRO A 58 -12.65 -8.32 -0.67
C PRO A 58 -12.95 -7.18 -1.65
N GLU A 59 -14.23 -6.97 -1.96
CA GLU A 59 -14.69 -5.89 -2.83
C GLU A 59 -15.83 -5.09 -2.17
N PRO A 60 -16.00 -3.81 -2.55
CA PRO A 60 -17.17 -3.05 -2.16
C PRO A 60 -18.46 -3.71 -2.66
N PRO A 61 -19.43 -4.02 -1.78
CA PRO A 61 -20.69 -4.64 -2.21
C PRO A 61 -21.48 -3.80 -3.22
N ASN A 62 -21.31 -2.48 -3.19
CA ASN A 62 -21.95 -1.52 -4.08
C ASN A 62 -20.99 -0.94 -5.13
N LEU A 63 -19.92 -1.66 -5.49
CA LEU A 63 -18.92 -1.18 -6.46
C LEU A 63 -19.55 -0.75 -7.81
N ALA A 64 -20.61 -1.44 -8.23
CA ALA A 64 -21.32 -1.17 -9.49
C ALA A 64 -22.02 0.20 -9.54
N ASP A 65 -22.26 0.85 -8.39
CA ASP A 65 -22.78 2.22 -8.35
C ASP A 65 -21.74 3.25 -8.80
N PHE A 66 -20.45 2.87 -8.77
CA PHE A 66 -19.33 3.74 -9.10
C PHE A 66 -18.62 3.31 -10.37
N VAL A 67 -18.22 2.04 -10.46
CA VAL A 67 -17.37 1.52 -11.54
C VAL A 67 -18.23 0.78 -12.57
N VAL A 68 -18.25 1.28 -13.80
CA VAL A 68 -19.01 0.72 -14.93
C VAL A 68 -18.12 -0.02 -15.94
N ASP A 69 -16.82 0.30 -16.02
CA ASP A 69 -15.82 -0.47 -16.76
C ASP A 69 -14.64 -0.80 -15.83
N ARG A 70 -14.63 -2.04 -15.35
CA ARG A 70 -13.59 -2.54 -14.43
C ARG A 70 -12.20 -2.50 -15.05
N ARG A 71 -12.06 -2.79 -16.35
CA ARG A 71 -10.74 -2.79 -17.02
C ARG A 71 -10.20 -1.37 -17.14
N ALA A 72 -11.06 -0.40 -17.47
CA ALA A 72 -10.68 1.00 -17.48
C ALA A 72 -10.31 1.51 -16.08
N ALA A 73 -11.04 1.10 -15.04
CA ALA A 73 -10.71 1.47 -13.66
C ALA A 73 -9.36 0.91 -13.20
N ILE A 74 -9.05 -0.35 -13.54
CA ILE A 74 -7.73 -0.96 -13.26
C ILE A 74 -6.62 -0.24 -14.04
N ALA A 75 -6.83 0.07 -15.33
CA ALA A 75 -5.86 0.81 -16.13
C ALA A 75 -5.60 2.21 -15.58
N LEU A 76 -6.67 2.93 -15.20
CA LEU A 76 -6.57 4.22 -14.54
C LEU A 76 -5.82 4.13 -13.20
N GLY A 77 -6.10 3.09 -12.41
CA GLY A 77 -5.44 2.84 -11.13
C GLY A 77 -3.96 2.57 -11.29
N LYS A 78 -3.58 1.73 -12.26
CA LYS A 78 -2.18 1.45 -12.57
C LYS A 78 -1.48 2.72 -13.06
N ALA A 79 -2.11 3.50 -13.94
CA ALA A 79 -1.56 4.79 -14.36
C ALA A 79 -1.34 5.73 -13.16
N PHE A 80 -2.34 5.93 -12.29
CA PHE A 80 -2.20 6.79 -11.11
C PHE A 80 -1.12 6.31 -10.13
N PHE A 81 -1.04 5.01 -9.86
CA PHE A 81 -0.06 4.46 -8.92
C PHE A 81 1.39 4.71 -9.38
N TRP A 82 1.62 4.64 -10.69
CA TRP A 82 2.94 4.80 -11.28
C TRP A 82 3.24 6.23 -11.76
N GLU A 83 2.28 7.14 -11.78
CA GLU A 83 2.42 8.51 -12.33
C GLU A 83 3.41 9.38 -11.55
N MET A 84 4.62 9.54 -12.10
CA MET A 84 5.65 10.42 -11.55
C MET A 84 5.21 11.88 -11.51
N GLN A 85 4.41 12.31 -12.50
CA GLN A 85 3.92 13.68 -12.58
C GLN A 85 2.84 13.98 -11.51
N ALA A 86 2.38 13.00 -10.73
CA ALA A 86 1.36 13.21 -9.71
C ALA A 86 1.92 13.95 -8.49
N GLY A 87 3.17 13.67 -8.10
CA GLY A 87 3.89 14.40 -7.06
C GLY A 87 4.17 15.85 -7.43
N SER A 88 4.28 16.73 -6.44
CA SER A 88 4.56 18.16 -6.68
C SER A 88 5.92 18.41 -7.35
N ASP A 89 6.90 17.56 -7.08
CA ASP A 89 8.25 17.63 -7.66
C ASP A 89 8.32 17.08 -9.11
N GLY A 90 7.23 16.51 -9.61
CA GLY A 90 7.12 15.95 -10.96
C GLY A 90 7.85 14.62 -11.16
N ILE A 91 8.37 14.01 -10.09
CA ILE A 91 9.08 12.72 -10.16
C ILE A 91 8.62 11.70 -9.11
N THR A 92 7.96 12.14 -8.03
CA THR A 92 7.49 11.23 -6.98
C THR A 92 6.10 10.66 -7.33
N ALA A 93 6.03 9.32 -7.47
CA ALA A 93 4.81 8.52 -7.62
C ALA A 93 4.52 7.70 -6.36
N CYS A 94 3.38 7.01 -6.29
CA CYS A 94 3.16 6.00 -5.24
C CYS A 94 4.22 4.88 -5.35
N ALA A 95 4.49 4.45 -6.58
CA ALA A 95 5.52 3.46 -6.88
C ALA A 95 6.93 3.87 -6.39
N THR A 96 7.26 5.16 -6.28
CA THR A 96 8.58 5.61 -5.79
C THR A 96 8.95 5.05 -4.41
N CYS A 97 7.96 4.80 -3.55
CA CYS A 97 8.15 4.19 -2.23
C CYS A 97 7.70 2.72 -2.17
N HIS A 98 7.17 2.18 -3.27
CA HIS A 98 6.53 0.86 -3.34
C HIS A 98 6.98 0.05 -4.57
N TYR A 99 8.18 0.32 -5.10
CA TYR A 99 8.63 -0.23 -6.38
C TYR A 99 9.14 -1.67 -6.28
N ASN A 100 9.66 -2.10 -5.11
CA ASN A 100 10.27 -3.43 -4.96
C ASN A 100 9.35 -4.36 -4.19
N ALA A 101 8.66 -5.24 -4.91
CA ALA A 101 7.63 -6.11 -4.33
C ALA A 101 6.61 -5.30 -3.49
N GLY A 102 6.29 -4.08 -3.91
CA GLY A 102 5.39 -3.18 -3.20
C GLY A 102 6.00 -2.42 -2.03
N ALA A 103 7.30 -2.54 -1.74
CA ALA A 103 7.98 -1.90 -0.61
C ALA A 103 9.17 -1.02 -1.06
N ASP A 104 9.80 -0.35 -0.09
CA ASP A 104 10.99 0.47 -0.29
C ASP A 104 12.23 -0.24 0.24
N THR A 105 13.20 -0.46 -0.65
CA THR A 105 14.47 -1.12 -0.29
C THR A 105 15.67 -0.20 -0.49
N ARG A 106 15.45 1.10 -0.70
CA ARG A 106 16.55 2.06 -0.80
C ARG A 106 17.36 2.07 0.50
N SER A 107 18.59 2.56 0.40
CA SER A 107 19.52 2.61 1.54
C SER A 107 20.14 3.98 1.76
N LYS A 108 20.03 4.90 0.80
CA LYS A 108 20.51 6.27 0.92
C LYS A 108 19.37 7.19 1.34
N ASN A 109 19.65 8.11 2.25
CA ASN A 109 18.69 9.08 2.78
C ASN A 109 17.38 8.44 3.31
N GLN A 110 17.47 7.33 4.04
CA GLN A 110 16.29 6.59 4.53
C GLN A 110 16.02 6.75 6.03
N VAL A 111 16.78 7.59 6.74
CA VAL A 111 16.66 7.69 8.20
C VAL A 111 15.81 8.90 8.59
N ASN A 112 14.72 8.65 9.33
CA ASN A 112 13.99 9.67 10.04
C ASN A 112 14.46 9.68 11.52
N PRO A 113 15.04 10.78 12.02
CA PRO A 113 15.61 10.83 13.35
C PRO A 113 14.58 10.77 14.49
N LYS A 114 13.30 11.07 14.22
CA LYS A 114 12.23 11.19 15.24
C LYS A 114 12.62 12.07 16.43
N GLY A 115 13.36 13.15 16.16
CA GLY A 115 13.84 14.09 17.19
C GLY A 115 15.09 13.66 17.95
N ALA A 116 15.68 12.51 17.62
CA ALA A 116 16.99 12.08 18.12
C ALA A 116 18.11 12.41 17.10
N PRO A 117 19.40 12.29 17.43
CA PRO A 117 20.46 12.33 16.43
C PRO A 117 20.32 11.19 15.40
N PHE A 118 20.79 11.43 14.17
CA PHE A 118 20.92 10.39 13.14
C PHE A 118 21.96 9.36 13.59
N PHE A 119 21.61 8.06 13.57
CA PHE A 119 22.59 7.01 13.89
C PHE A 119 23.63 6.80 12.76
N ASN A 120 23.30 7.18 11.53
CA ASN A 120 24.13 6.98 10.34
C ASN A 120 24.81 8.28 9.85
N GLY A 121 25.15 9.18 10.78
CA GLY A 121 25.95 10.37 10.52
C GLY A 121 25.18 11.65 10.15
N GLY A 122 23.99 11.55 9.55
CA GLY A 122 23.18 12.72 9.21
C GLY A 122 22.13 12.46 8.14
N ALA A 123 21.40 13.53 7.78
CA ALA A 123 20.54 13.53 6.59
C ALA A 123 21.36 13.14 5.34
N ASN A 124 20.74 12.47 4.38
CA ASN A 124 21.41 11.88 3.21
C ASN A 124 22.40 10.74 3.49
N GLY A 125 22.45 10.22 4.73
CA GLY A 125 23.34 9.11 5.09
C GLY A 125 23.04 7.81 4.33
N GLN A 126 24.09 7.03 4.10
CA GLN A 126 24.03 5.72 3.46
C GLN A 126 23.97 4.62 4.53
N LEU A 127 22.91 3.80 4.51
CA LEU A 127 22.77 2.65 5.37
C LEU A 127 23.67 1.49 4.92
N ALA A 128 24.17 0.74 5.90
CA ALA A 128 24.92 -0.49 5.72
C ALA A 128 24.33 -1.61 6.59
N MET A 129 24.58 -2.88 6.25
CA MET A 129 24.14 -4.00 7.10
C MET A 129 24.68 -3.93 8.53
N ALA A 130 25.85 -3.31 8.72
CA ALA A 130 26.47 -3.11 10.03
C ALA A 130 25.69 -2.15 10.94
N ASP A 131 24.70 -1.43 10.41
CA ASP A 131 23.78 -0.59 11.18
C ASP A 131 22.66 -1.41 11.84
N PHE A 132 22.42 -2.63 11.36
CA PHE A 132 21.31 -3.47 11.80
C PHE A 132 21.74 -4.62 12.73
N PRO A 133 20.90 -5.03 13.69
CA PRO A 133 19.65 -4.37 14.06
C PRO A 133 19.93 -3.03 14.76
N THR A 134 18.98 -2.10 14.68
CA THR A 134 19.10 -0.77 15.31
C THR A 134 18.86 -0.81 16.83
N HIS A 135 18.29 -1.91 17.33
CA HIS A 135 18.33 -2.33 18.73
C HIS A 135 19.21 -3.59 18.81
N ARG A 136 20.45 -3.43 19.27
CA ARG A 136 21.48 -4.47 19.26
C ARG A 136 21.88 -4.89 20.66
N LEU A 137 21.79 -6.19 20.89
CA LEU A 137 22.16 -6.85 22.13
C LEU A 137 23.48 -7.61 21.95
N ALA A 138 24.22 -7.81 23.04
CA ALA A 138 25.46 -8.61 23.04
C ALA A 138 25.18 -10.09 22.77
N ASP A 139 24.05 -10.59 23.27
CA ASP A 139 23.49 -11.88 22.91
C ASP A 139 22.13 -11.65 22.22
N PRO A 140 22.00 -11.93 20.90
CA PRO A 140 20.77 -11.67 20.15
C PRO A 140 19.57 -12.51 20.60
N ASP A 141 19.78 -13.61 21.33
CA ASP A 141 18.72 -14.49 21.82
C ASP A 141 18.30 -14.19 23.28
N ASN A 142 18.96 -13.24 23.94
CA ASN A 142 18.69 -12.89 25.33
C ASN A 142 18.37 -11.40 25.50
N ALA A 143 17.08 -11.09 25.69
CA ALA A 143 16.59 -9.73 25.91
C ALA A 143 17.17 -9.03 27.17
N ALA A 144 17.71 -9.79 28.13
CA ALA A 144 18.38 -9.26 29.31
C ALA A 144 19.90 -9.07 29.13
N SER A 145 20.45 -9.40 27.96
CA SER A 145 21.87 -9.22 27.69
C SER A 145 22.24 -7.74 27.51
N GLN A 146 23.54 -7.44 27.52
CA GLN A 146 24.03 -6.07 27.43
C GLN A 146 23.55 -5.39 26.13
N LEU A 147 22.95 -4.21 26.27
CA LEU A 147 22.60 -3.36 25.14
C LEU A 147 23.88 -2.73 24.55
N LEU A 148 24.13 -2.99 23.26
CA LEU A 148 25.27 -2.47 22.52
C LEU A 148 24.92 -1.23 21.69
N ALA A 149 23.71 -1.16 21.15
CA ALA A 149 23.20 0.00 20.41
C ALA A 149 21.68 0.07 20.51
N ASP A 150 21.14 1.29 20.57
CA ASP A 150 19.69 1.52 20.54
C ASP A 150 19.38 2.89 19.94
N THR A 151 18.34 2.97 19.12
CA THR A 151 17.90 4.25 18.56
C THR A 151 16.39 4.31 18.33
N LYS A 152 15.84 5.51 18.47
CA LYS A 152 14.44 5.85 18.13
C LYS A 152 14.26 6.20 16.65
N ASN A 153 15.37 6.27 15.91
CA ASN A 153 15.35 6.54 14.49
C ASN A 153 14.53 5.47 13.76
N VAL A 154 13.89 5.88 12.68
CA VAL A 154 13.11 5.02 11.79
C VAL A 154 13.80 4.94 10.45
N VAL A 155 13.89 3.74 9.88
CA VAL A 155 14.25 3.56 8.48
C VAL A 155 12.95 3.56 7.66
N GLY A 156 12.70 4.71 7.02
CA GLY A 156 11.50 4.99 6.23
C GLY A 156 11.84 5.37 4.81
N SER A 157 10.84 5.78 4.04
CA SER A 157 10.96 6.12 2.63
C SER A 157 11.30 7.59 2.41
N GLN A 158 12.11 7.86 1.40
CA GLN A 158 12.29 9.22 0.90
C GLN A 158 11.02 9.73 0.25
N SER A 159 10.70 10.98 0.55
CA SER A 159 9.59 11.74 0.02
C SER A 159 10.10 12.90 -0.84
N ILE A 160 9.48 14.08 -0.75
CA ILE A 160 9.89 15.29 -1.46
C ILE A 160 10.62 16.28 -0.52
N PRO A 161 11.47 17.18 -1.05
CA PRO A 161 12.03 18.28 -0.27
C PRO A 161 10.93 19.18 0.31
N LEU A 162 11.19 19.81 1.47
CA LEU A 162 10.23 20.72 2.08
C LEU A 162 10.06 21.99 1.23
N THR A 163 8.86 22.19 0.69
CA THR A 163 8.54 23.30 -0.22
C THR A 163 7.09 23.73 -0.02
N LYS A 164 6.86 25.05 -0.02
CA LYS A 164 5.53 25.65 0.02
C LYS A 164 4.93 25.65 -1.37
N PHE A 165 3.70 25.18 -1.50
CA PHE A 165 2.97 25.22 -2.77
C PHE A 165 2.66 26.67 -3.15
N ASP A 166 2.80 26.99 -4.44
CA ASP A 166 2.37 28.26 -5.00
C ASP A 166 1.22 28.06 -5.99
N HIS A 167 1.50 27.38 -7.12
CA HIS A 167 0.49 27.08 -8.14
C HIS A 167 0.90 25.90 -9.03
N ILE A 168 -0.06 25.35 -9.76
CA ILE A 168 0.23 24.40 -10.84
C ILE A 168 0.77 25.14 -12.07
N VAL A 169 1.65 24.50 -12.84
CA VAL A 169 2.06 24.99 -14.15
C VAL A 169 1.44 24.07 -15.21
N PRO A 170 0.37 24.50 -15.91
CA PRO A 170 -0.30 23.63 -16.89
C PRO A 170 0.68 23.09 -17.94
N GLY A 171 0.60 21.79 -18.23
CA GLY A 171 1.50 21.11 -19.16
C GLY A 171 2.90 20.80 -18.60
N SER A 172 3.17 21.07 -17.32
CA SER A 172 4.43 20.75 -16.64
C SER A 172 4.25 19.66 -15.59
N ALA A 173 5.19 18.71 -15.56
CA ALA A 173 5.28 17.68 -14.53
C ALA A 173 5.57 18.27 -13.14
N ALA A 174 6.46 19.25 -13.03
CA ALA A 174 6.79 19.90 -11.77
C ALA A 174 5.88 21.11 -11.51
N GLU A 175 5.52 21.33 -10.24
CA GLU A 175 4.72 22.47 -9.79
C GLU A 175 5.61 23.64 -9.35
N ALA A 176 5.03 24.84 -9.36
CA ALA A 176 5.69 26.01 -8.80
C ALA A 176 5.59 25.99 -7.27
N GLY A 177 6.70 26.33 -6.61
CA GLY A 177 6.77 26.37 -5.15
C GLY A 177 8.00 27.12 -4.66
N VAL A 178 7.98 27.42 -3.35
CA VAL A 178 9.07 28.12 -2.67
C VAL A 178 9.71 27.17 -1.66
N PRO A 179 10.98 26.76 -1.85
CA PRO A 179 11.68 25.93 -0.88
C PRO A 179 11.68 26.58 0.51
N LEU A 180 11.34 25.80 1.54
CA LEU A 180 11.39 26.25 2.93
C LEU A 180 12.54 25.53 3.62
N HIS A 181 13.37 26.23 4.39
CA HIS A 181 14.47 25.58 5.10
C HIS A 181 13.98 24.43 6.00
N ASP A 182 14.54 23.24 5.79
CA ASP A 182 14.26 22.06 6.61
C ASP A 182 15.37 21.88 7.66
N PRO A 183 15.06 22.05 8.97
CA PRO A 183 16.06 21.92 10.02
C PRO A 183 16.49 20.47 10.31
N VAL A 184 15.76 19.48 9.78
CA VAL A 184 16.02 18.05 10.02
C VAL A 184 16.65 17.41 8.78
N PHE A 185 16.08 17.67 7.62
CA PHE A 185 16.48 17.07 6.35
C PHE A 185 17.24 18.07 5.48
N SER A 186 18.38 18.55 5.98
CA SER A 186 19.29 19.41 5.23
C SER A 186 20.76 19.06 5.44
N VAL A 187 21.57 19.33 4.42
CA VAL A 187 23.03 19.18 4.43
C VAL A 187 23.65 20.47 3.91
N GLY A 188 24.48 21.12 4.73
CA GLY A 188 25.13 22.39 4.34
C GLY A 188 24.14 23.52 4.00
N GLY A 189 22.95 23.52 4.61
CA GLY A 189 21.89 24.50 4.33
C GLY A 189 21.02 24.20 3.11
N ASN A 190 21.25 23.07 2.42
CA ASN A 190 20.43 22.63 1.29
C ASN A 190 19.51 21.49 1.74
N ASN A 191 18.22 21.61 1.43
CA ASN A 191 17.26 20.57 1.74
C ASN A 191 17.54 19.33 0.91
N VAL A 192 17.63 18.20 1.59
CA VAL A 192 17.51 16.88 0.97
C VAL A 192 16.06 16.40 1.12
N ARG A 193 15.71 15.24 0.55
CA ARG A 193 14.35 14.71 0.67
C ARG A 193 14.02 14.38 2.12
N GLN A 194 12.81 14.73 2.56
CA GLN A 194 12.28 14.32 3.85
C GLN A 194 12.09 12.79 3.88
N VAL A 195 12.12 12.19 5.07
CA VAL A 195 11.95 10.74 5.25
C VAL A 195 10.70 10.44 6.08
N THR A 196 9.90 9.46 5.67
CA THR A 196 8.67 9.08 6.38
C THR A 196 8.96 8.57 7.79
N GLY A 197 8.01 8.79 8.70
CA GLY A 197 8.14 8.39 10.09
C GLY A 197 7.85 6.91 10.39
N ARG A 198 7.64 6.08 9.36
CA ARG A 198 7.47 4.62 9.41
C ARG A 198 8.02 4.01 8.12
N ASN A 199 8.42 2.75 8.19
CA ASN A 199 8.80 1.94 7.03
C ASN A 199 7.58 1.70 6.12
N ALA A 200 7.76 1.72 4.80
CA ALA A 200 6.70 1.48 3.84
C ALA A 200 6.40 -0.01 3.69
N PRO A 201 5.19 -0.49 4.05
CA PRO A 201 4.83 -1.90 3.88
C PRO A 201 4.58 -2.22 2.39
N THR A 202 4.54 -3.53 2.06
CA THR A 202 4.15 -3.98 0.73
C THR A 202 2.69 -3.62 0.39
N VAL A 203 2.44 -3.23 -0.86
CA VAL A 203 1.08 -3.09 -1.44
C VAL A 203 0.53 -4.41 -2.02
N ILE A 204 1.38 -5.42 -2.20
CA ILE A 204 0.97 -6.72 -2.75
C ILE A 204 0.15 -7.47 -1.69
N ASN A 205 -0.99 -8.04 -2.11
CA ASN A 205 -2.02 -8.61 -1.23
C ASN A 205 -2.62 -7.62 -0.21
N ALA A 206 -2.38 -6.32 -0.32
CA ALA A 206 -2.94 -5.34 0.62
C ALA A 206 -4.48 -5.33 0.58
N ALA A 207 -5.08 -5.67 -0.56
CA ALA A 207 -6.53 -5.74 -0.74
C ALA A 207 -7.27 -6.67 0.23
N PHE A 208 -6.56 -7.61 0.87
CA PHE A 208 -7.17 -8.46 1.89
C PHE A 208 -7.29 -7.78 3.25
N ASN A 209 -6.51 -6.74 3.56
CA ASN A 209 -6.54 -6.07 4.85
C ASN A 209 -7.90 -5.40 5.12
N PHE A 210 -8.37 -5.48 6.36
CA PHE A 210 -9.59 -4.76 6.76
C PHE A 210 -9.37 -3.26 6.91
N ARG A 211 -8.21 -2.86 7.43
CA ARG A 211 -7.76 -1.45 7.51
C ARG A 211 -6.33 -1.36 7.03
N GLU A 212 -6.01 -0.22 6.44
CA GLU A 212 -4.69 0.01 5.87
C GLU A 212 -3.80 0.87 6.75
N GLN A 213 -2.50 0.81 6.43
CA GLN A 213 -1.38 1.41 7.19
C GLN A 213 -1.09 0.73 8.53
N TRP A 214 0.10 0.98 9.07
CA TRP A 214 0.57 0.34 10.31
C TRP A 214 -0.32 0.61 11.53
N ASP A 215 -0.97 1.76 11.61
CA ASP A 215 -1.87 2.15 12.72
C ASP A 215 -3.36 1.93 12.40
N GLY A 216 -3.69 1.44 11.21
CA GLY A 216 -5.07 1.27 10.79
C GLY A 216 -5.82 2.57 10.51
N LYS A 217 -5.11 3.68 10.25
CA LYS A 217 -5.77 4.98 10.01
C LYS A 217 -6.61 5.03 8.75
N ALA A 218 -6.24 4.27 7.72
CA ALA A 218 -7.02 4.15 6.50
C ALA A 218 -8.16 3.15 6.71
N GLN A 219 -9.39 3.68 6.79
CA GLN A 219 -10.57 2.94 7.23
C GLN A 219 -11.18 2.05 6.14
N ASN A 220 -11.82 0.96 6.57
CA ASN A 220 -12.60 0.07 5.69
C ASN A 220 -13.78 0.77 4.98
N LEU A 221 -14.33 1.82 5.61
CA LEU A 221 -15.40 2.64 5.08
C LEU A 221 -14.81 3.90 4.46
N PHE A 222 -14.73 3.97 3.14
CA PHE A 222 -14.18 5.13 2.44
C PHE A 222 -15.26 6.18 2.14
N ASN A 223 -14.98 7.44 2.43
CA ASN A 223 -15.91 8.55 2.24
C ASN A 223 -15.78 9.28 0.89
N GLY A 224 -14.87 8.82 0.01
CA GLY A 224 -14.61 9.47 -1.28
C GLY A 224 -13.61 10.63 -1.24
N VAL A 225 -13.13 11.05 -0.06
CA VAL A 225 -12.39 12.32 0.12
C VAL A 225 -11.05 12.14 0.83
N ASN A 226 -11.01 11.39 1.93
CA ASN A 226 -9.84 11.33 2.81
C ASN A 226 -9.67 9.96 3.50
N VAL A 227 -8.52 9.79 4.16
CA VAL A 227 -8.11 8.51 4.78
C VAL A 227 -8.98 8.06 5.95
N TRP A 228 -9.67 8.99 6.60
CA TRP A 228 -10.35 8.73 7.86
C TRP A 228 -11.76 8.16 7.69
N GLY A 229 -12.27 8.08 6.44
CA GLY A 229 -13.60 7.56 6.19
C GLY A 229 -14.69 8.32 6.96
N ASP A 230 -15.63 7.57 7.53
CA ASP A 230 -16.75 8.11 8.33
C ASP A 230 -16.32 8.87 9.59
N ARG A 231 -15.03 8.81 9.97
CA ARG A 231 -14.50 9.60 11.09
C ARG A 231 -14.29 11.07 10.75
N THR A 232 -14.40 11.49 9.49
CA THR A 232 -14.38 12.92 9.11
C THR A 232 -15.80 13.46 8.99
N PRO A 233 -16.27 14.28 9.95
CA PRO A 233 -17.57 14.93 9.83
C PRO A 233 -17.60 15.83 8.59
N GLY A 234 -18.66 15.73 7.79
CA GLY A 234 -18.88 16.64 6.66
C GLY A 234 -18.05 16.35 5.41
N ALA A 235 -17.32 15.23 5.33
CA ALA A 235 -16.78 14.78 4.05
C ALA A 235 -17.92 14.50 3.06
N LYS A 236 -17.86 15.13 1.89
CA LYS A 236 -18.88 15.06 0.85
C LYS A 236 -18.25 14.93 -0.52
N VAL A 237 -18.89 14.14 -1.38
CA VAL A 237 -18.66 14.16 -2.83
C VAL A 237 -19.89 14.75 -3.52
N LEU A 238 -19.77 15.09 -4.79
CA LEU A 238 -20.88 15.63 -5.58
C LEU A 238 -21.58 14.55 -6.38
N ASP A 239 -22.87 14.40 -6.12
CA ASP A 239 -23.78 13.53 -6.85
C ASP A 239 -24.59 14.34 -7.88
N ALA A 240 -24.65 13.83 -9.12
CA ALA A 240 -25.51 14.35 -10.17
C ALA A 240 -26.48 13.27 -10.70
N PRO A 241 -27.65 13.07 -10.04
CA PRO A 241 -28.64 12.10 -10.48
C PRO A 241 -29.11 12.34 -11.92
N THR A 242 -29.19 13.61 -12.32
CA THR A 242 -29.35 14.10 -13.69
C THR A 242 -28.33 15.21 -13.95
N PRO A 243 -27.97 15.51 -15.22
CA PRO A 243 -26.94 16.51 -15.51
C PRO A 243 -27.26 17.92 -14.97
N ASP A 244 -28.52 18.28 -14.79
CA ASP A 244 -28.97 19.60 -14.30
C ASP A 244 -29.15 19.67 -12.77
N GLN A 245 -28.88 18.57 -12.05
CA GLN A 245 -28.96 18.50 -10.60
C GLN A 245 -27.59 18.13 -10.03
N LEU A 246 -27.07 18.94 -9.10
CA LEU A 246 -25.79 18.70 -8.44
C LEU A 246 -25.95 18.93 -6.94
N GLN A 247 -25.60 17.93 -6.14
CA GLN A 247 -25.77 17.99 -4.69
C GLN A 247 -24.61 17.31 -3.93
N PRO A 248 -24.21 17.85 -2.77
CA PRO A 248 -23.22 17.20 -1.93
C PRO A 248 -23.84 16.03 -1.13
N ILE A 249 -23.27 14.84 -1.25
CA ILE A 249 -23.72 13.64 -0.52
C ILE A 249 -22.58 13.04 0.32
N HIS A 250 -22.96 12.35 1.38
CA HIS A 250 -22.01 11.55 2.16
C HIS A 250 -21.92 10.14 1.56
N LEU A 251 -20.71 9.60 1.49
CA LEU A 251 -20.46 8.21 1.09
C LEU A 251 -19.84 7.43 2.24
N ALA A 252 -20.10 6.13 2.27
CA ALA A 252 -19.43 5.16 3.12
C ALA A 252 -19.27 3.86 2.30
N ILE A 253 -18.23 3.81 1.47
CA ILE A 253 -17.96 2.68 0.58
C ILE A 253 -17.28 1.59 1.43
N GLN A 254 -17.94 0.46 1.62
CA GLN A 254 -17.40 -0.66 2.42
C GLN A 254 -16.30 -1.41 1.67
N ASN A 255 -15.39 -2.08 2.39
CA ASN A 255 -14.28 -2.84 1.82
C ASN A 255 -13.41 -1.95 0.91
N ALA A 256 -13.21 -0.70 1.33
CA ALA A 256 -12.52 0.31 0.55
C ALA A 256 -11.31 0.92 1.29
N ALA A 257 -10.64 0.11 2.12
CA ALA A 257 -9.46 0.53 2.87
C ALA A 257 -8.31 1.00 1.96
N LEU A 258 -8.12 0.36 0.80
CA LEU A 258 -7.14 0.79 -0.20
C LEU A 258 -7.49 2.15 -0.81
N ALA A 259 -8.75 2.39 -1.20
CA ALA A 259 -9.17 3.70 -1.69
C ALA A 259 -8.99 4.78 -0.64
N SER A 260 -9.29 4.46 0.63
CA SER A 260 -9.05 5.33 1.76
C SER A 260 -7.56 5.61 1.97
N GLN A 261 -6.68 4.62 1.82
CA GLN A 261 -5.23 4.80 1.94
C GLN A 261 -4.68 5.70 0.82
N ALA A 262 -5.13 5.47 -0.41
CA ALA A 262 -4.54 6.04 -1.61
C ALA A 262 -4.68 7.57 -1.72
N VAL A 263 -5.71 8.13 -1.08
CA VAL A 263 -5.93 9.59 -1.07
C VAL A 263 -5.01 10.34 -0.11
N GLY A 264 -4.43 9.66 0.89
CA GLY A 264 -3.62 10.30 1.93
C GLY A 264 -2.33 10.94 1.42
N PRO A 265 -1.44 10.20 0.74
CA PRO A 265 -0.15 10.71 0.26
C PRO A 265 -0.27 11.96 -0.61
N MET A 266 -1.33 12.03 -1.43
CA MET A 266 -1.54 13.06 -2.45
C MET A 266 -1.80 14.46 -1.91
N THR A 267 -2.18 14.62 -0.65
CA THR A 267 -2.32 15.93 -0.01
C THR A 267 -1.46 16.06 1.23
N ASN A 268 -0.57 15.09 1.48
CA ASN A 268 0.29 15.09 2.66
C ASN A 268 1.60 15.81 2.38
N LYS A 269 1.84 16.88 3.16
CA LYS A 269 3.11 17.60 3.10
C LYS A 269 4.26 16.72 3.59
N GLY A 270 5.27 16.55 2.73
CA GLY A 270 6.39 15.66 3.02
C GLY A 270 6.12 14.19 2.74
N ILE A 271 5.13 13.88 1.89
CA ILE A 271 5.07 12.58 1.18
C ILE A 271 5.13 12.83 -0.33
N MET A 272 4.04 13.33 -0.93
CA MET A 272 3.99 13.60 -2.39
C MET A 272 3.64 15.05 -2.74
N SER A 273 3.30 15.89 -1.76
CA SER A 273 2.75 17.22 -2.02
C SER A 273 3.48 18.34 -1.29
N TYR A 274 3.65 19.47 -2.01
CA TYR A 274 4.06 20.73 -1.39
C TYR A 274 3.02 21.22 -0.38
N ASP A 275 3.47 21.97 0.63
CA ASP A 275 2.60 22.44 1.71
C ASP A 275 1.55 23.42 1.16
N GLY A 276 0.27 23.05 1.25
CA GLY A 276 -0.88 23.83 0.78
C GLY A 276 -1.55 23.34 -0.50
N ARG A 277 -1.02 22.30 -1.17
CA ARG A 277 -1.62 21.72 -2.39
C ARG A 277 -2.89 20.91 -2.09
N GLY A 278 -3.96 21.14 -2.86
CA GLY A 278 -5.25 20.45 -2.71
C GLY A 278 -5.68 19.60 -3.91
N TRP A 279 -6.75 18.83 -3.74
CA TRP A 279 -7.35 17.99 -4.80
C TRP A 279 -7.74 18.75 -6.08
N PRO A 280 -8.31 19.97 -6.03
CA PRO A 280 -8.57 20.74 -7.24
C PRO A 280 -7.31 21.04 -8.07
N ASP A 281 -6.17 21.26 -7.41
CA ASP A 281 -4.89 21.53 -8.07
C ASP A 281 -4.36 20.26 -8.74
N ILE A 282 -4.41 19.13 -8.02
CA ILE A 282 -4.04 17.80 -8.53
C ILE A 282 -4.87 17.46 -9.78
N ALA A 283 -6.19 17.66 -9.70
CA ALA A 283 -7.11 17.41 -10.79
C ALA A 283 -6.79 18.26 -12.02
N ARG A 284 -6.59 19.58 -11.83
CA ARG A 284 -6.23 20.50 -12.93
C ARG A 284 -4.88 20.14 -13.56
N LYS A 285 -3.88 19.78 -12.74
CA LYS A 285 -2.57 19.36 -13.21
C LYS A 285 -2.68 18.12 -14.09
N LEU A 286 -3.22 17.03 -13.56
CA LEU A 286 -3.28 15.76 -14.29
C LEU A 286 -4.16 15.86 -15.55
N MET A 287 -5.21 16.68 -15.55
CA MET A 287 -6.00 16.94 -16.76
C MET A 287 -5.26 17.71 -17.86
N SER A 288 -4.16 18.39 -17.52
CA SER A 288 -3.32 19.12 -18.48
C SER A 288 -2.16 18.30 -19.05
N LEU A 289 -1.96 17.07 -18.56
CA LEU A 289 -0.81 16.24 -18.87
C LEU A 289 -1.22 15.01 -19.68
N GLN A 290 -0.27 14.49 -20.46
CA GLN A 290 -0.35 13.13 -20.97
C GLN A 290 -0.12 12.15 -19.81
N PRO A 291 -1.01 11.16 -19.59
CA PRO A 291 -0.78 10.15 -18.58
C PRO A 291 0.54 9.41 -18.81
N LEU A 292 1.34 9.27 -17.75
CA LEU A 292 2.67 8.65 -17.75
C LEU A 292 3.63 9.28 -18.78
N GLY A 293 3.43 10.54 -19.17
CA GLY A 293 4.18 11.21 -20.24
C GLY A 293 5.70 11.26 -20.04
N GLU A 294 6.16 11.17 -18.79
CA GLU A 294 7.58 11.13 -18.43
C GLU A 294 8.19 9.71 -18.41
N GLN A 295 7.38 8.68 -18.65
CA GLN A 295 7.73 7.28 -18.40
C GLN A 295 7.58 6.44 -19.66
N ALA A 296 8.52 5.53 -19.89
CA ALA A 296 8.31 4.46 -20.86
C ALA A 296 7.19 3.51 -20.42
N VAL A 297 6.35 3.09 -21.37
CA VAL A 297 5.28 2.10 -21.14
C VAL A 297 5.44 0.98 -22.16
N SER A 298 5.59 -0.26 -21.69
CA SER A 298 5.71 -1.42 -22.57
C SER A 298 4.40 -1.66 -23.32
N SER A 299 4.46 -1.83 -24.65
CA SER A 299 3.29 -2.25 -25.45
C SER A 299 2.79 -3.66 -25.08
N SER A 300 3.60 -4.42 -24.35
CA SER A 300 3.24 -5.74 -23.80
C SER A 300 2.87 -5.70 -22.31
N ASP A 301 2.75 -4.52 -21.70
CA ASP A 301 2.20 -4.38 -20.34
C ASP A 301 0.79 -4.99 -20.27
N SER A 302 0.53 -5.76 -19.20
CA SER A 302 -0.68 -6.58 -19.07
C SER A 302 -1.97 -5.77 -18.95
N VAL A 303 -1.87 -4.50 -18.55
CA VAL A 303 -3.00 -3.60 -18.29
C VAL A 303 -2.94 -2.36 -19.20
N LEU A 304 -1.78 -1.72 -19.27
CA LEU A 304 -1.55 -0.46 -19.97
C LEU A 304 -1.11 -0.65 -21.43
N GLY A 305 -0.74 -1.86 -21.85
CA GLY A 305 -0.19 -2.10 -23.19
C GLY A 305 -1.12 -1.65 -24.32
N ALA A 306 -2.45 -1.79 -24.13
CA ALA A 306 -3.46 -1.32 -25.10
C ALA A 306 -3.59 0.21 -25.16
N TYR A 307 -3.09 0.93 -24.17
CA TYR A 307 -3.08 2.40 -24.09
C TYR A 307 -1.70 2.98 -24.34
N ALA A 308 -0.63 2.16 -24.40
CA ALA A 308 0.72 2.63 -24.59
C ALA A 308 0.82 3.47 -25.87
N ASP A 309 1.43 4.64 -25.75
CA ASP A 309 1.65 5.51 -26.90
C ASP A 309 2.65 4.87 -27.88
N ALA A 310 2.47 5.11 -29.18
CA ALA A 310 3.33 4.55 -30.22
C ALA A 310 4.78 5.05 -30.13
N SER A 311 5.04 6.18 -29.46
CA SER A 311 6.38 6.66 -29.15
C SER A 311 7.13 5.81 -28.11
N GLY A 312 6.40 4.95 -27.38
CA GLY A 312 6.91 4.17 -26.24
C GLY A 312 6.91 4.92 -24.92
N LYS A 313 6.50 6.20 -24.89
CA LYS A 313 6.37 7.01 -23.66
C LYS A 313 4.93 7.49 -23.45
N GLY A 314 4.45 7.35 -22.23
CA GLY A 314 3.09 7.73 -21.86
C GLY A 314 2.00 6.89 -22.50
N LEU A 315 0.75 7.33 -22.30
CA LEU A 315 -0.44 6.71 -22.82
C LEU A 315 -1.10 7.59 -23.91
N ASN A 316 -1.72 6.95 -24.90
CA ASN A 316 -2.53 7.59 -25.93
C ASN A 316 -4.01 7.66 -25.52
N VAL A 317 -4.26 8.13 -24.32
CA VAL A 317 -5.59 8.39 -23.75
C VAL A 317 -5.46 9.45 -22.67
N SER A 318 -6.46 10.29 -22.45
CA SER A 318 -6.44 11.27 -21.36
C SER A 318 -6.94 10.67 -20.04
N TYR A 319 -6.54 11.25 -18.90
CA TYR A 319 -7.12 10.88 -17.60
C TYR A 319 -8.63 11.13 -17.55
N ALA A 320 -9.11 12.22 -18.17
CA ALA A 320 -10.54 12.51 -18.22
C ALA A 320 -11.32 11.41 -18.97
N ASP A 321 -10.79 10.90 -20.08
CA ASP A 321 -11.45 9.85 -20.85
C ASP A 321 -11.41 8.50 -20.13
N LEU A 322 -10.29 8.16 -19.47
CA LEU A 322 -10.23 6.97 -18.61
C LEU A 322 -11.22 7.05 -17.45
N ILE A 323 -11.35 8.20 -16.79
CA ILE A 323 -12.35 8.42 -15.73
C ILE A 323 -13.77 8.25 -16.27
N LYS A 324 -14.10 8.92 -17.38
CA LYS A 324 -15.43 8.85 -18.00
C LYS A 324 -15.81 7.44 -18.43
N ARG A 325 -14.83 6.66 -18.88
CA ARG A 325 -15.01 5.26 -19.26
C ARG A 325 -15.18 4.36 -18.03
N ALA A 326 -14.36 4.57 -17.00
CA ALA A 326 -14.33 3.73 -15.81
C ALA A 326 -15.54 3.93 -14.90
N PHE A 327 -16.01 5.17 -14.73
CA PHE A 327 -16.97 5.53 -13.68
C PHE A 327 -18.35 5.94 -14.20
N ALA A 328 -19.38 5.66 -13.41
CA ALA A 328 -20.77 6.01 -13.73
C ALA A 328 -20.93 7.53 -13.96
N PRO A 329 -21.66 7.97 -15.02
CA PRO A 329 -21.83 9.38 -15.35
C PRO A 329 -22.34 10.27 -14.22
N ARG A 330 -23.11 9.70 -13.28
CA ARG A 330 -23.61 10.36 -12.07
C ARG A 330 -22.54 11.08 -11.25
N TRP A 331 -21.27 10.65 -11.37
CA TRP A 331 -20.15 11.19 -10.59
C TRP A 331 -19.33 12.26 -11.32
N TRP A 332 -19.55 12.48 -12.63
CA TRP A 332 -18.72 13.40 -13.42
C TRP A 332 -19.45 14.20 -14.49
N ASN A 333 -20.70 13.84 -14.85
CA ASN A 333 -21.42 14.35 -16.02
C ASN A 333 -22.48 15.42 -15.68
N SER A 334 -22.17 16.31 -14.74
CA SER A 334 -22.98 17.48 -14.44
C SER A 334 -22.81 18.58 -15.49
N SER A 335 -23.92 19.21 -15.87
CA SER A 335 -23.99 20.47 -16.62
C SER A 335 -23.82 21.71 -15.72
N LEU A 336 -23.86 21.52 -14.41
CA LEU A 336 -23.48 22.51 -13.40
C LEU A 336 -22.00 22.36 -13.01
N VAL A 337 -21.37 23.48 -12.68
CA VAL A 337 -20.01 23.57 -12.15
C VAL A 337 -20.03 24.10 -10.71
N VAL A 338 -18.99 23.79 -9.96
CA VAL A 338 -18.79 24.25 -8.60
C VAL A 338 -18.13 25.61 -8.64
N LYS A 339 -18.81 26.63 -8.12
CA LYS A 339 -18.26 27.98 -7.95
C LYS A 339 -17.83 28.21 -6.52
N THR A 340 -16.65 28.77 -6.34
CA THR A 340 -16.00 29.00 -5.04
C THR A 340 -15.89 27.69 -4.21
N PRO A 341 -15.16 26.67 -4.69
CA PRO A 341 -15.06 25.37 -4.02
C PRO A 341 -14.66 25.50 -2.54
N GLY A 342 -15.38 24.80 -1.67
CA GLY A 342 -15.21 24.90 -0.22
C GLY A 342 -16.55 25.06 0.51
N PRO A 343 -16.54 25.55 1.77
CA PRO A 343 -17.74 25.61 2.60
C PRO A 343 -18.89 26.45 2.04
N ASN A 344 -18.58 27.46 1.21
CA ASN A 344 -19.55 28.39 0.62
C ASN A 344 -19.81 28.10 -0.86
N GLN A 345 -19.50 26.89 -1.34
CA GLN A 345 -19.64 26.55 -2.74
C GLN A 345 -21.09 26.69 -3.22
N THR A 346 -21.26 27.14 -4.46
CA THR A 346 -22.54 27.18 -5.16
C THR A 346 -22.44 26.41 -6.47
N PHE A 347 -23.60 26.08 -7.06
CA PHE A 347 -23.65 25.38 -8.34
C PHE A 347 -24.26 26.30 -9.40
N VAL A 348 -23.51 26.54 -10.47
CA VAL A 348 -23.91 27.42 -11.58
C VAL A 348 -23.80 26.66 -12.90
N PRO A 349 -24.59 27.00 -13.93
CA PRO A 349 -24.45 26.38 -15.25
C PRO A 349 -23.02 26.52 -15.79
N ALA A 350 -22.49 25.46 -16.39
CA ALA A 350 -21.18 25.51 -17.04
C ALA A 350 -21.15 26.61 -18.11
N PRO A 351 -20.10 27.45 -18.16
CA PRO A 351 -19.95 28.44 -19.21
C PRO A 351 -19.73 27.77 -20.57
N ALA A 352 -20.07 28.46 -21.65
CA ALA A 352 -19.79 27.99 -23.02
C ALA A 352 -18.28 28.03 -23.39
N GLY A 353 -17.44 28.64 -22.55
CA GLY A 353 -16.01 28.81 -22.75
C GLY A 353 -15.17 28.21 -21.61
N PRO A 354 -13.89 28.61 -21.48
CA PRO A 354 -13.03 28.18 -20.38
C PRO A 354 -13.66 28.50 -19.02
N LEU A 355 -13.41 27.63 -18.03
CA LEU A 355 -13.86 27.87 -16.67
C LEU A 355 -13.13 29.07 -16.04
N PRO A 356 -13.85 29.97 -15.36
CA PRO A 356 -13.25 30.93 -14.43
C PRO A 356 -12.35 30.24 -13.41
N ALA A 357 -11.35 30.97 -12.91
CA ALA A 357 -10.36 30.42 -11.96
C ALA A 357 -10.99 29.93 -10.64
N ASP A 358 -12.11 30.52 -10.23
CA ASP A 358 -12.89 30.15 -9.04
C ASP A 358 -13.94 29.06 -9.32
N GLU A 359 -13.93 28.44 -10.51
CA GLU A 359 -14.86 27.38 -10.90
C GLU A 359 -14.15 26.06 -11.21
N ILE A 360 -14.78 24.93 -10.88
CA ILE A 360 -14.33 23.58 -11.25
C ILE A 360 -15.50 22.69 -11.68
N THR A 361 -15.25 21.73 -12.56
CA THR A 361 -16.23 20.71 -12.94
C THR A 361 -16.54 19.75 -11.78
N GLN A 362 -17.67 19.03 -11.86
CA GLN A 362 -17.96 17.91 -10.95
C GLN A 362 -16.82 16.87 -10.96
N LEU A 363 -16.28 16.55 -12.14
CA LEU A 363 -15.19 15.59 -12.29
C LEU A 363 -13.95 16.02 -11.46
N GLN A 364 -13.57 17.29 -11.55
CA GLN A 364 -12.47 17.86 -10.76
C GLN A 364 -12.77 17.88 -9.25
N ALA A 365 -14.00 18.20 -8.86
CA ALA A 365 -14.42 18.20 -7.46
C ALA A 365 -14.39 16.79 -6.84
N ASN A 366 -14.72 15.76 -7.63
CA ASN A 366 -14.73 14.36 -7.20
C ASN A 366 -13.41 13.63 -7.47
N PHE A 367 -12.32 14.33 -7.80
CA PHE A 367 -11.09 13.67 -8.26
C PHE A 367 -10.51 12.68 -7.23
N SER A 368 -10.64 12.98 -5.93
CA SER A 368 -10.23 12.06 -4.85
C SER A 368 -10.99 10.72 -4.86
N LEU A 369 -12.26 10.73 -5.23
CA LEU A 369 -13.09 9.53 -5.34
C LEU A 369 -12.57 8.63 -6.46
N PHE A 370 -12.29 9.22 -7.63
CA PHE A 370 -11.75 8.48 -8.78
C PHE A 370 -10.35 7.97 -8.51
N TRP A 371 -9.49 8.79 -7.91
CA TRP A 371 -8.14 8.43 -7.50
C TRP A 371 -8.16 7.22 -6.57
N GLY A 372 -8.91 7.30 -5.47
CA GLY A 372 -8.97 6.24 -4.47
C GLY A 372 -9.52 4.94 -5.05
N LEU A 373 -10.69 4.99 -5.69
CA LEU A 373 -11.31 3.78 -6.23
C LEU A 373 -10.48 3.16 -7.36
N ALA A 374 -9.89 3.95 -8.26
CA ALA A 374 -9.07 3.42 -9.34
C ALA A 374 -7.83 2.71 -8.80
N ILE A 375 -7.09 3.33 -7.86
CA ILE A 375 -5.92 2.69 -7.22
C ILE A 375 -6.34 1.42 -6.49
N GLN A 376 -7.45 1.42 -5.75
CA GLN A 376 -7.97 0.20 -5.15
C GLN A 376 -8.24 -0.91 -6.17
N MET A 377 -8.84 -0.58 -7.32
CA MET A 377 -9.08 -1.58 -8.36
C MET A 377 -7.77 -2.18 -8.89
N TYR A 378 -6.71 -1.38 -9.01
CA TYR A 378 -5.39 -1.85 -9.40
C TYR A 378 -4.72 -2.69 -8.30
N GLU A 379 -4.64 -2.19 -7.07
CA GLU A 379 -4.03 -2.91 -5.95
C GLU A 379 -4.76 -4.23 -5.62
N ALA A 380 -6.08 -4.30 -5.84
CA ALA A 380 -6.87 -5.53 -5.75
C ALA A 380 -6.52 -6.58 -6.82
N SER A 381 -5.79 -6.21 -7.87
CA SER A 381 -5.25 -7.15 -8.85
C SER A 381 -3.87 -7.71 -8.47
N LEU A 382 -3.17 -7.10 -7.51
CA LEU A 382 -1.82 -7.47 -7.09
C LEU A 382 -1.85 -8.63 -6.09
N VAL A 383 -2.32 -9.81 -6.55
CA VAL A 383 -2.45 -11.03 -5.75
C VAL A 383 -1.31 -12.01 -6.04
N SER A 384 -0.56 -12.38 -5.01
CA SER A 384 0.59 -13.29 -5.06
C SER A 384 0.27 -14.64 -4.42
N ASP A 385 -0.50 -15.43 -5.16
CA ASP A 385 -1.07 -16.73 -4.78
C ASP A 385 -0.33 -17.94 -5.36
N GLN A 386 0.90 -17.76 -5.87
CA GLN A 386 1.67 -18.83 -6.55
C GLN A 386 3.06 -19.06 -5.93
N THR A 387 3.16 -18.91 -4.60
CA THR A 387 4.38 -19.24 -3.85
C THR A 387 4.63 -20.76 -3.84
N PRO A 388 5.87 -21.21 -3.60
CA PRO A 388 6.15 -22.61 -3.25
C PRO A 388 5.23 -23.17 -2.15
N VAL A 389 4.93 -22.38 -1.12
CA VAL A 389 4.00 -22.77 -0.04
C VAL A 389 2.56 -22.96 -0.56
N ASP A 390 2.06 -22.09 -1.45
CA ASP A 390 0.73 -22.27 -2.06
C ASP A 390 0.63 -23.58 -2.85
N LYS A 391 1.67 -23.90 -3.63
CA LYS A 391 1.74 -25.15 -4.39
C LYS A 391 1.73 -26.37 -3.47
N PHE A 392 2.51 -26.31 -2.40
CA PHE A 392 2.57 -27.37 -1.38
C PHE A 392 1.22 -27.58 -0.70
N LEU A 393 0.58 -26.51 -0.24
CA LEU A 393 -0.75 -26.56 0.40
C LEU A 393 -1.85 -26.99 -0.58
N SER A 394 -1.64 -26.77 -1.88
CA SER A 394 -2.53 -27.25 -2.96
C SER A 394 -2.25 -28.70 -3.39
N GLY A 395 -1.30 -29.39 -2.75
CA GLY A 395 -1.03 -30.83 -2.93
C GLY A 395 0.28 -31.19 -3.65
N ASP A 396 1.06 -30.21 -4.12
CA ASP A 396 2.40 -30.48 -4.68
C ASP A 396 3.43 -30.64 -3.56
N GLN A 397 3.56 -31.86 -3.05
CA GLN A 397 4.50 -32.18 -1.97
C GLN A 397 5.98 -31.95 -2.33
N SER A 398 6.30 -31.74 -3.62
CA SER A 398 7.66 -31.47 -4.08
C SER A 398 8.02 -29.98 -4.13
N ALA A 399 7.03 -29.10 -3.91
CA ALA A 399 7.22 -27.66 -4.00
C ALA A 399 8.09 -27.07 -2.87
N LEU A 400 8.21 -27.79 -1.74
CA LEU A 400 9.06 -27.41 -0.61
C LEU A 400 10.16 -28.45 -0.38
N THR A 401 11.33 -27.96 -0.02
CA THR A 401 12.45 -28.75 0.51
C THR A 401 12.16 -29.24 1.93
N LYS A 402 12.93 -30.23 2.40
CA LYS A 402 12.85 -30.72 3.79
C LYS A 402 13.05 -29.60 4.81
N GLN A 403 13.98 -28.68 4.54
CA GLN A 403 14.28 -27.55 5.43
C GLN A 403 13.09 -26.58 5.54
N GLU A 404 12.46 -26.24 4.41
CA GLU A 404 11.28 -25.36 4.39
C GLU A 404 10.08 -26.02 5.08
N ILE A 405 9.92 -27.35 4.95
CA ILE A 405 8.89 -28.12 5.67
C ILE A 405 9.16 -28.10 7.18
N ASP A 406 10.42 -28.29 7.60
CA ASP A 406 10.79 -28.20 9.01
C ASP A 406 10.52 -26.79 9.57
N GLY A 407 10.84 -25.76 8.78
CA GLY A 407 10.55 -24.35 9.09
C GLY A 407 9.07 -24.05 9.23
N MET A 408 8.23 -24.61 8.36
CA MET A 408 6.77 -24.55 8.48
C MET A 408 6.27 -25.23 9.76
N GLY A 409 6.92 -26.34 10.17
CA GLY A 409 6.68 -27.02 11.43
C GLY A 409 7.07 -26.16 12.66
N VAL A 410 8.17 -25.41 12.58
CA VAL A 410 8.52 -24.42 13.62
C VAL A 410 7.47 -23.31 13.64
N PHE A 411 7.10 -22.75 12.49
CA PHE A 411 6.15 -21.65 12.35
C PHE A 411 4.78 -21.96 12.97
N THR A 412 4.25 -23.15 12.70
CA THR A 412 2.95 -23.63 13.21
C THR A 412 3.05 -24.37 14.54
N GLY A 413 4.25 -24.55 15.08
CA GLY A 413 4.50 -25.30 16.30
C GLY A 413 5.19 -24.44 17.34
N LYS A 414 6.46 -24.76 17.63
CA LYS A 414 7.25 -24.13 18.70
C LYS A 414 7.36 -22.60 18.55
N GLY A 415 7.35 -22.08 17.33
CA GLY A 415 7.43 -20.65 17.04
C GLY A 415 6.13 -19.89 17.27
N GLN A 416 4.98 -20.56 17.36
CA GLN A 416 3.65 -19.97 17.58
C GLN A 416 3.28 -18.83 16.60
N CYS A 417 3.95 -18.75 15.45
CA CYS A 417 3.84 -17.62 14.53
C CYS A 417 2.43 -17.55 13.91
N SER A 418 1.83 -18.72 13.68
CA SER A 418 0.48 -18.87 13.14
C SER A 418 -0.63 -18.34 14.06
N ASP A 419 -0.36 -18.04 15.33
CA ASP A 419 -1.38 -17.49 16.23
C ASP A 419 -1.81 -16.08 15.76
N CYS A 420 -0.86 -15.35 15.16
CA CYS A 420 -1.03 -14.02 14.56
C CYS A 420 -1.03 -14.04 13.03
N HIS A 421 -0.22 -14.91 12.42
CA HIS A 421 -0.02 -15.01 10.98
C HIS A 421 -0.69 -16.28 10.40
N ALA A 422 -2.01 -16.32 10.50
CA ALA A 422 -2.83 -17.47 10.10
C ALA A 422 -3.58 -17.28 8.77
N GLY A 423 -4.16 -18.39 8.30
CA GLY A 423 -5.04 -18.43 7.15
C GLY A 423 -4.31 -18.22 5.81
N PRO A 424 -5.08 -18.03 4.73
CA PRO A 424 -4.54 -17.83 3.38
C PRO A 424 -3.63 -16.60 3.27
N GLU A 425 -3.96 -15.52 3.96
CA GLU A 425 -3.28 -14.22 3.91
C GLU A 425 -2.06 -14.13 4.83
N LEU A 426 -1.90 -15.09 5.76
CA LEU A 426 -0.88 -15.11 6.82
C LEU A 426 -0.92 -13.84 7.70
N THR A 427 -2.13 -13.41 8.05
CA THR A 427 -2.37 -12.30 8.97
C THR A 427 -3.79 -12.32 9.54
N ASN A 428 -3.94 -12.01 10.82
CA ASN A 428 -5.23 -11.76 11.45
C ASN A 428 -5.84 -10.39 11.09
N ALA A 429 -5.13 -9.51 10.38
CA ALA A 429 -5.64 -8.22 9.91
C ALA A 429 -6.49 -8.32 8.63
N ALA A 430 -6.61 -9.52 8.05
CA ALA A 430 -7.43 -9.76 6.88
C ALA A 430 -8.91 -9.52 7.17
N THR A 431 -9.65 -9.06 6.16
CA THR A 431 -11.10 -8.78 6.23
C THR A 431 -11.89 -9.99 6.69
N ALA A 432 -11.56 -11.19 6.21
CA ALA A 432 -12.21 -12.42 6.63
C ALA A 432 -12.02 -12.70 8.14
N ALA A 433 -10.79 -12.53 8.65
CA ALA A 433 -10.47 -12.73 10.07
C ALA A 433 -11.19 -11.71 10.96
N VAL A 434 -11.15 -10.42 10.58
CA VAL A 434 -11.82 -9.34 11.34
C VAL A 434 -13.34 -9.47 11.29
N GLN A 435 -13.93 -9.93 10.19
CA GLN A 435 -15.37 -10.17 10.11
C GLN A 435 -15.80 -11.37 10.98
N GLN A 436 -14.96 -12.39 11.08
CA GLN A 436 -15.22 -13.53 11.95
C GLN A 436 -15.12 -13.17 13.44
N SER A 437 -14.09 -12.39 13.80
CA SER A 437 -13.88 -11.88 15.15
C SER A 437 -13.34 -10.45 15.05
N PRO A 438 -14.16 -9.41 15.28
CA PRO A 438 -13.69 -8.03 15.20
C PRO A 438 -12.71 -7.65 16.30
N LEU A 439 -12.82 -8.32 17.45
CA LEU A 439 -11.98 -8.11 18.62
C LEU A 439 -11.26 -9.40 19.02
N THR A 440 -10.04 -9.27 19.50
CA THR A 440 -9.23 -10.33 20.12
C THR A 440 -8.76 -9.77 21.47
N ASP A 441 -9.09 -10.44 22.57
CA ASP A 441 -8.74 -10.01 23.93
C ASP A 441 -9.12 -8.55 24.27
N GLY A 442 -10.25 -8.08 23.74
CA GLY A 442 -10.79 -6.74 24.00
C GLY A 442 -10.15 -5.60 23.20
N ILE A 443 -9.21 -5.91 22.30
CA ILE A 443 -8.61 -4.97 21.34
C ILE A 443 -8.96 -5.34 19.90
N ASP A 444 -8.75 -4.41 18.97
CA ASP A 444 -9.01 -4.61 17.53
C ASP A 444 -8.23 -5.83 17.00
N THR A 445 -8.93 -6.78 16.39
CA THR A 445 -8.30 -7.94 15.75
C THR A 445 -7.34 -7.51 14.64
N GLY A 446 -6.19 -8.18 14.57
CA GLY A 446 -5.14 -7.87 13.60
C GLY A 446 -4.16 -6.79 14.03
N PHE A 447 -4.25 -6.30 15.27
CA PHE A 447 -3.33 -5.32 15.84
C PHE A 447 -2.65 -5.86 17.10
N ALA A 448 -1.33 -5.71 17.21
CA ALA A 448 -0.56 -6.18 18.35
C ALA A 448 0.63 -5.25 18.65
N ASN A 449 1.01 -5.15 19.93
CA ASN A 449 2.30 -4.61 20.33
C ASN A 449 3.29 -5.75 20.48
N LEU A 450 4.32 -5.76 19.62
CA LEU A 450 5.36 -6.79 19.61
C LEU A 450 6.53 -6.47 20.57
N GLY A 451 6.55 -5.29 21.17
CA GLY A 451 7.70 -4.84 21.96
C GLY A 451 8.91 -4.49 21.11
N VAL A 452 8.71 -3.95 19.88
CA VAL A 452 9.83 -3.45 19.04
C VAL A 452 10.47 -2.22 19.69
N ARG A 453 9.63 -1.30 20.20
CA ARG A 453 9.99 -0.07 20.92
C ARG A 453 8.97 0.21 22.02
N ALA A 454 9.32 1.12 22.94
CA ALA A 454 8.38 1.59 23.95
C ALA A 454 7.18 2.31 23.29
N PRO A 455 5.93 2.06 23.73
CA PRO A 455 4.73 2.65 23.10
C PRO A 455 4.74 4.18 23.01
N GLY A 456 5.41 4.87 23.93
CA GLY A 456 5.51 6.34 23.94
C GLY A 456 6.33 6.94 22.78
N GLU A 457 7.07 6.13 22.02
CA GLU A 457 7.82 6.59 20.85
C GLU A 457 6.98 6.64 19.58
N ASP A 458 6.01 5.72 19.46
CA ASP A 458 4.98 5.71 18.42
C ASP A 458 3.73 5.02 18.98
N LEU A 459 2.67 5.81 19.16
CA LEU A 459 1.43 5.34 19.77
C LEU A 459 0.64 4.36 18.88
N GLY A 460 1.00 4.21 17.60
CA GLY A 460 0.32 3.27 16.70
C GLY A 460 -1.19 3.49 16.65
N LEU A 461 -1.96 2.43 16.85
CA LEU A 461 -3.43 2.45 16.93
C LEU A 461 -3.98 3.37 18.04
N GLY A 462 -3.22 3.59 19.11
CA GLY A 462 -3.57 4.48 20.23
C GLY A 462 -3.41 5.97 19.93
N ALA A 463 -2.83 6.34 18.79
CA ALA A 463 -2.59 7.74 18.46
C ALA A 463 -3.91 8.53 18.31
N PRO A 464 -4.08 9.69 18.99
CA PRO A 464 -5.30 10.50 18.92
C PRO A 464 -5.28 11.41 17.69
N VAL A 465 -5.15 10.79 16.51
CA VAL A 465 -4.92 11.50 15.23
C VAL A 465 -6.16 11.59 14.35
N ASP A 466 -7.27 10.99 14.78
CA ASP A 466 -8.52 11.13 14.04
C ASP A 466 -9.04 12.59 14.08
N PRO A 467 -9.95 12.98 13.18
CA PRO A 467 -10.46 14.35 13.11
C PRO A 467 -11.16 14.86 14.38
N THR A 468 -11.49 13.97 15.33
CA THR A 468 -12.12 14.30 16.61
C THR A 468 -11.14 14.25 17.79
N GLY A 469 -9.86 13.98 17.53
CA GLY A 469 -8.82 13.86 18.56
C GLY A 469 -8.90 12.55 19.36
N LYS A 470 -9.50 11.49 18.79
CA LYS A 470 -9.66 10.18 19.43
C LYS A 470 -8.70 9.13 18.84
N PRO A 471 -8.41 8.06 19.61
CA PRO A 471 -7.65 6.91 19.10
C PRO A 471 -8.29 6.24 17.89
N LEU A 472 -7.48 5.51 17.12
CA LEU A 472 -7.89 4.80 15.91
C LEU A 472 -8.49 3.42 16.19
N SER A 473 -8.36 2.91 17.42
CA SER A 473 -9.08 1.72 17.86
C SER A 473 -10.59 1.89 17.72
N MET A 474 -11.26 0.80 17.35
CA MET A 474 -12.71 0.65 17.29
C MET A 474 -13.25 -0.17 18.47
N SER A 475 -12.38 -0.76 19.31
CA SER A 475 -12.78 -1.63 20.41
C SER A 475 -13.36 -0.89 21.62
N GLY A 476 -13.06 0.41 21.74
CA GLY A 476 -13.38 1.18 22.93
C GLY A 476 -12.45 0.89 24.12
N ALA A 477 -11.36 0.15 23.90
CA ALA A 477 -10.35 -0.09 24.92
C ALA A 477 -9.70 1.23 25.39
N PRO A 478 -9.26 1.28 26.66
CA PRO A 478 -8.46 2.39 27.18
C PRO A 478 -7.21 2.64 26.32
N ALA A 479 -6.80 3.91 26.20
CA ALA A 479 -5.69 4.31 25.32
C ALA A 479 -4.38 3.58 25.65
N ASP A 480 -4.08 3.37 26.92
CA ASP A 480 -2.91 2.62 27.39
C ASP A 480 -2.90 1.15 26.94
N ALA A 481 -4.07 0.52 26.79
CA ALA A 481 -4.17 -0.83 26.26
C ALA A 481 -3.85 -0.90 24.74
N ILE A 482 -4.07 0.19 24.00
CA ILE A 482 -3.94 0.23 22.53
C ILE A 482 -2.71 1.01 22.03
N ASN A 483 -1.90 1.59 22.92
CA ASN A 483 -0.70 2.32 22.55
C ASN A 483 0.41 1.39 22.01
N GLY A 484 1.00 1.72 20.87
CA GLY A 484 2.06 0.91 20.26
C GLY A 484 1.56 -0.39 19.63
N LEU A 485 0.24 -0.55 19.48
CA LEU A 485 -0.35 -1.61 18.66
C LEU A 485 -0.22 -1.24 17.19
N PHE A 486 0.29 -2.18 16.39
CA PHE A 486 0.42 -2.04 14.94
C PHE A 486 -0.26 -3.21 14.23
N LYS A 487 -0.72 -2.95 13.01
CA LYS A 487 -1.30 -3.95 12.12
C LYS A 487 -0.31 -5.09 11.89
N ILE A 488 -0.75 -6.32 12.12
CA ILE A 488 0.00 -7.54 11.85
C ILE A 488 0.11 -7.66 10.31
N PRO A 489 1.31 -7.55 9.72
CA PRO A 489 1.45 -7.62 8.27
C PRO A 489 1.29 -9.06 7.76
N GLY A 490 0.81 -9.23 6.52
CA GLY A 490 0.92 -10.51 5.83
C GLY A 490 2.39 -10.86 5.57
N LEU A 491 2.71 -12.16 5.49
CA LEU A 491 4.10 -12.64 5.32
C LEU A 491 4.46 -13.07 3.89
N ARG A 492 3.53 -12.95 2.95
CA ARG A 492 3.78 -13.26 1.54
C ARG A 492 4.75 -12.26 0.94
N ASN A 493 5.75 -12.77 0.23
CA ASN A 493 6.90 -12.02 -0.30
C ASN A 493 7.78 -11.32 0.76
N VAL A 494 7.70 -11.71 2.04
CA VAL A 494 8.45 -11.05 3.12
C VAL A 494 9.96 -11.02 2.86
N ALA A 495 10.51 -12.02 2.16
CA ALA A 495 11.92 -12.03 1.79
C ALA A 495 12.35 -10.90 0.84
N LEU A 496 11.42 -10.18 0.21
CA LEU A 496 11.69 -9.09 -0.72
C LEU A 496 11.46 -7.69 -0.12
N THR A 497 11.07 -7.58 1.15
CA THR A 497 10.55 -6.33 1.72
C THR A 497 11.34 -5.82 2.92
N ALA A 498 12.64 -6.11 2.96
CA ALA A 498 13.55 -5.54 3.97
C ALA A 498 13.75 -4.02 3.75
N PRO A 499 14.03 -3.24 4.81
CA PRO A 499 14.13 -3.66 6.21
C PRO A 499 12.77 -3.89 6.88
N TYR A 500 12.77 -4.58 8.01
CA TYR A 500 11.57 -5.13 8.65
C TYR A 500 11.07 -4.31 9.85
N PHE A 501 9.81 -4.58 10.22
CA PHE A 501 8.99 -3.86 11.23
C PHE A 501 8.54 -2.46 10.78
N HIS A 502 7.56 -1.90 11.50
CA HIS A 502 7.00 -0.58 11.21
C HIS A 502 8.02 0.57 11.25
N ASN A 503 9.18 0.35 11.88
CA ASN A 503 10.28 1.31 11.98
C ASN A 503 11.53 0.90 11.17
N GLY A 504 11.51 -0.23 10.45
CA GLY A 504 12.64 -0.72 9.67
C GLY A 504 13.86 -1.10 10.51
N SER A 505 13.70 -1.55 11.76
CA SER A 505 14.83 -1.76 12.70
C SER A 505 15.66 -3.02 12.46
N ALA A 506 15.22 -3.95 11.61
CA ALA A 506 15.94 -5.18 11.30
C ALA A 506 16.23 -5.28 9.80
N GLY A 507 17.46 -5.63 9.44
CA GLY A 507 17.90 -5.74 8.04
C GLY A 507 17.75 -7.15 7.45
N THR A 508 17.58 -8.20 8.26
CA THR A 508 17.44 -9.59 7.79
C THR A 508 16.28 -10.33 8.45
N LEU A 509 15.73 -11.35 7.78
CA LEU A 509 14.73 -12.25 8.38
C LEU A 509 15.28 -12.97 9.62
N ARG A 510 16.58 -13.32 9.62
CA ARG A 510 17.25 -13.92 10.78
C ARG A 510 17.17 -13.00 12.00
N GLN A 511 17.40 -11.70 11.84
CA GLN A 511 17.26 -10.72 12.94
C GLN A 511 15.81 -10.60 13.43
N VAL A 512 14.82 -10.76 12.54
CA VAL A 512 13.39 -10.82 12.91
C VAL A 512 13.09 -12.08 13.73
N VAL A 513 13.60 -13.23 13.31
CA VAL A 513 13.43 -14.49 14.03
C VAL A 513 14.10 -14.43 15.41
N GLU A 514 15.31 -13.88 15.51
CA GLU A 514 15.99 -13.66 16.80
C GLU A 514 15.20 -12.73 17.72
N PHE A 515 14.55 -11.70 17.16
CA PHE A 515 13.66 -10.81 17.91
C PHE A 515 12.48 -11.56 18.55
N TYR A 516 11.81 -12.42 17.80
CA TYR A 516 10.74 -13.24 18.37
C TYR A 516 11.28 -14.29 19.33
N ASN A 517 12.44 -14.90 19.03
CA ASN A 517 13.05 -15.94 19.87
C ASN A 517 13.36 -15.44 21.29
N ARG A 518 13.74 -14.16 21.43
CA ARG A 518 13.99 -13.52 22.73
C ARG A 518 12.75 -12.88 23.38
N GLY A 519 11.58 -12.92 22.74
CA GLY A 519 10.34 -12.34 23.29
C GLY A 519 10.22 -10.81 23.16
N GLY A 520 10.79 -10.23 22.11
CA GLY A 520 10.76 -8.78 21.84
C GLY A 520 11.95 -8.02 22.43
N ASN A 521 11.98 -6.69 22.23
CA ASN A 521 13.04 -5.81 22.74
C ASN A 521 12.66 -5.10 24.05
N VAL A 522 11.37 -4.78 24.21
CA VAL A 522 10.85 -4.06 25.38
C VAL A 522 9.71 -4.82 26.02
N ASP A 523 9.64 -4.76 27.34
CA ASP A 523 8.54 -5.31 28.12
C ASP A 523 7.52 -4.21 28.42
N ALA A 524 6.55 -4.04 27.52
CA ALA A 524 5.47 -3.08 27.66
C ALA A 524 4.24 -3.73 28.32
N PRO A 525 3.46 -3.00 29.16
CA PRO A 525 2.29 -3.56 29.85
C PRO A 525 1.22 -4.13 28.92
N ASN A 526 1.14 -3.63 27.69
CA ASN A 526 0.19 -4.04 26.67
C ASN A 526 0.86 -4.81 25.50
N LYS A 527 2.07 -5.34 25.71
CA LYS A 527 2.72 -6.28 24.78
C LYS A 527 1.86 -7.54 24.66
N ALA A 528 1.72 -8.06 23.45
CA ALA A 528 0.95 -9.28 23.22
C ALA A 528 1.53 -10.47 24.01
N ASN A 529 0.65 -11.29 24.62
CA ASN A 529 1.03 -12.38 25.52
C ASN A 529 1.78 -13.52 24.81
N GLU A 530 1.57 -13.63 23.49
CA GLU A 530 2.24 -14.57 22.60
C GLU A 530 3.73 -14.23 22.44
N ILE A 531 4.12 -12.97 22.70
CA ILE A 531 5.48 -12.49 22.52
C ILE A 531 6.31 -12.75 23.79
N LYS A 532 6.89 -13.95 23.82
CA LYS A 532 7.69 -14.50 24.92
C LYS A 532 8.89 -15.29 24.37
N PRO A 533 9.92 -15.57 25.18
CA PRO A 533 11.05 -16.38 24.73
C PRO A 533 10.62 -17.76 24.20
N LEU A 534 11.12 -18.15 23.04
CA LEU A 534 10.73 -19.37 22.33
C LEU A 534 11.76 -20.51 22.46
N SER A 535 13.00 -20.17 22.85
CA SER A 535 14.12 -21.12 22.97
C SER A 535 14.35 -21.96 21.71
N LEU A 536 14.20 -21.35 20.53
CA LEU A 536 14.56 -21.94 19.25
C LEU A 536 16.08 -22.15 19.18
N SER A 537 16.49 -23.31 18.71
CA SER A 537 17.88 -23.61 18.33
C SER A 537 18.27 -22.85 17.07
N ASP A 538 19.57 -22.72 16.79
CA ASP A 538 20.05 -22.10 15.56
C ASP A 538 19.50 -22.76 14.30
N GLN A 539 19.39 -24.09 14.29
CA GLN A 539 18.81 -24.83 13.18
C GLN A 539 17.33 -24.48 12.99
N GLU A 540 16.53 -24.47 14.07
CA GLU A 540 15.11 -24.10 13.98
C GLU A 540 14.92 -22.64 13.48
N LYS A 541 15.83 -21.73 13.85
CA LYS A 541 15.83 -20.36 13.34
C LYS A 541 16.13 -20.31 11.84
N ASP A 542 17.11 -21.09 11.36
CA ASP A 542 17.45 -21.18 9.94
C ASP A 542 16.34 -21.84 9.11
N ASP A 543 15.72 -22.90 9.64
CA ASP A 543 14.59 -23.57 9.01
C ASP A 543 13.40 -22.60 8.85
N LEU A 544 13.10 -21.83 9.91
CA LEU A 544 12.06 -20.80 9.87
C LEU A 544 12.37 -19.71 8.82
N VAL A 545 13.62 -19.26 8.72
CA VAL A 545 14.03 -18.32 7.66
C VAL A 545 13.83 -18.92 6.26
N ALA A 546 14.17 -20.20 6.06
CA ALA A 546 13.95 -20.88 4.79
C ALA A 546 12.46 -20.94 4.42
N PHE A 547 11.60 -21.28 5.38
CA PHE A 547 10.14 -21.24 5.18
C PHE A 547 9.63 -19.85 4.79
N LEU A 548 10.09 -18.79 5.48
CA LEU A 548 9.70 -17.42 5.14
C LEU A 548 10.16 -17.00 3.74
N GLN A 549 11.29 -17.53 3.26
CA GLN A 549 11.75 -17.31 1.88
C GLN A 549 10.86 -18.04 0.86
N ALA A 550 10.37 -19.24 1.21
CA ALA A 550 9.44 -20.02 0.38
C ALA A 550 8.06 -19.36 0.21
N LEU A 551 7.76 -18.28 0.95
CA LEU A 551 6.59 -17.43 0.75
C LEU A 551 6.77 -16.39 -0.38
N THR A 552 7.83 -16.48 -1.17
CA THR A 552 8.09 -15.57 -2.30
C THR A 552 7.43 -16.08 -3.58
N ASP A 553 6.56 -15.29 -4.18
CA ASP A 553 5.95 -15.61 -5.47
C ASP A 553 6.94 -15.31 -6.60
N PRO A 554 7.31 -16.30 -7.45
CA PRO A 554 8.23 -16.09 -8.54
C PRO A 554 7.81 -14.98 -9.52
N ARG A 555 6.49 -14.73 -9.67
CA ARG A 555 5.99 -13.65 -10.53
C ARG A 555 6.32 -12.28 -9.96
N VAL A 556 6.25 -12.10 -8.64
CA VAL A 556 6.63 -10.84 -7.98
C VAL A 556 8.12 -10.58 -8.16
N LEU A 557 8.93 -11.60 -7.92
CA LEU A 557 10.38 -11.52 -8.07
C LEU A 557 10.81 -11.15 -9.50
N LEU A 558 10.10 -11.68 -10.49
CA LEU A 558 10.36 -11.44 -11.91
C LEU A 558 9.50 -10.32 -12.50
N GLN A 559 8.73 -9.58 -11.70
CA GLN A 559 7.84 -8.51 -12.16
C GLN A 559 6.92 -8.96 -13.31
N GLN A 560 6.49 -10.22 -13.29
CA GLN A 560 5.57 -10.81 -14.26
C GLN A 560 4.14 -10.40 -13.93
N ALA A 561 3.27 -10.38 -14.94
CA ALA A 561 1.87 -10.05 -14.73
C ALA A 561 1.25 -10.86 -13.57
N PRO A 562 0.49 -10.20 -12.67
CA PRO A 562 0.02 -8.80 -12.75
C PRO A 562 0.99 -7.73 -12.19
N PHE A 563 2.24 -8.08 -11.88
CA PHE A 563 3.24 -7.20 -11.24
C PHE A 563 4.16 -6.46 -12.24
N ASP A 564 3.86 -6.55 -13.54
CA ASP A 564 4.54 -5.78 -14.58
C ASP A 564 4.19 -4.28 -14.45
N HIS A 565 5.04 -3.38 -14.96
CA HIS A 565 4.91 -1.95 -14.69
C HIS A 565 5.56 -1.05 -15.76
N PRO A 566 5.14 0.22 -15.86
CA PRO A 566 5.87 1.24 -16.61
C PRO A 566 7.23 1.56 -15.97
N GLU A 567 8.06 2.30 -16.68
CA GLU A 567 9.35 2.81 -16.17
C GLU A 567 9.13 3.72 -14.96
N LEU A 568 10.12 3.77 -14.06
CA LEU A 568 10.12 4.67 -12.92
C LEU A 568 11.53 5.21 -12.67
N LEU A 569 11.66 6.53 -12.55
CA LEU A 569 12.86 7.17 -12.03
C LEU A 569 12.70 7.39 -10.53
N ILE A 570 13.54 6.73 -9.75
CA ILE A 570 13.44 6.69 -8.30
C ILE A 570 14.52 7.60 -7.72
N PRO A 571 14.17 8.70 -7.03
CA PRO A 571 15.14 9.49 -6.28
C PRO A 571 15.83 8.63 -5.22
N ASN A 572 17.16 8.72 -5.13
CA ASN A 572 17.99 7.87 -4.30
C ASN A 572 18.98 8.68 -3.47
N GLY A 573 18.46 9.68 -2.75
CA GLY A 573 19.26 10.63 -1.99
C GLY A 573 19.91 11.69 -2.87
N ALA A 574 20.50 12.69 -2.22
CA ALA A 574 21.23 13.74 -2.90
C ALA A 574 22.64 13.28 -3.31
N SER A 575 23.13 13.82 -4.43
CA SER A 575 24.51 13.65 -4.87
C SER A 575 25.46 14.24 -3.82
N GLY A 576 26.33 13.39 -3.28
CA GLY A 576 27.15 13.70 -2.10
C GLY A 576 26.82 12.80 -0.90
N ASP A 577 27.06 13.31 0.30
CA ASP A 577 26.99 12.58 1.57
C ASP A 577 26.32 13.42 2.68
N THR A 578 26.58 13.10 3.95
CA THR A 578 26.03 13.79 5.12
C THR A 578 26.73 15.12 5.44
N GLN A 579 27.86 15.42 4.80
CA GLN A 579 28.67 16.62 5.04
C GLN A 579 28.48 17.64 3.93
N SER A 580 28.40 17.17 2.67
CA SER A 580 28.23 18.03 1.51
C SER A 580 27.36 17.38 0.44
N VAL A 581 26.52 18.20 -0.19
CA VAL A 581 25.66 17.78 -1.30
C VAL A 581 25.76 18.77 -2.45
N ALA A 582 25.64 18.27 -3.67
CA ALA A 582 25.44 19.11 -4.85
C ALA A 582 24.08 19.82 -4.76
N THR A 583 23.95 20.99 -5.40
CA THR A 583 22.73 21.79 -5.40
C THR A 583 22.13 21.86 -6.79
N SER A 584 20.81 21.69 -6.86
CA SER A 584 20.03 21.84 -8.10
C SER A 584 19.43 23.25 -8.22
N ALA A 585 19.15 23.88 -7.08
CA ALA A 585 18.68 25.25 -6.93
C ALA A 585 19.11 25.80 -5.56
N PRO A 586 19.06 27.12 -5.32
CA PRO A 586 19.35 27.68 -4.01
C PRO A 586 18.51 27.03 -2.89
N GLY A 587 19.17 26.40 -1.92
CA GLY A 587 18.53 25.73 -0.79
C GLY A 587 17.96 24.34 -1.09
N VAL A 588 18.19 23.79 -2.29
CA VAL A 588 17.70 22.46 -2.70
C VAL A 588 18.85 21.60 -3.21
N ALA A 589 19.03 20.43 -2.60
CA ALA A 589 20.03 19.48 -3.02
C ALA A 589 19.65 18.84 -4.37
N ALA A 590 20.66 18.47 -5.16
CA ALA A 590 20.48 17.72 -6.40
C ALA A 590 20.37 16.22 -6.08
N ASP A 591 19.25 15.59 -6.44
CA ASP A 591 19.06 14.14 -6.28
C ASP A 591 19.91 13.32 -7.25
N GLU A 592 20.32 12.14 -6.79
CA GLU A 592 20.70 11.01 -7.63
C GLU A 592 19.45 10.18 -7.94
N TYR A 593 19.42 9.53 -9.11
CA TYR A 593 18.28 8.73 -9.55
C TYR A 593 18.70 7.30 -9.89
N LEU A 594 17.81 6.37 -9.54
CA LEU A 594 17.82 4.99 -10.01
C LEU A 594 16.74 4.83 -11.07
N GLU A 595 17.09 4.24 -12.21
CA GLU A 595 16.13 3.92 -13.26
C GLU A 595 15.63 2.49 -13.09
N LEU A 596 14.33 2.34 -12.88
CA LEU A 596 13.63 1.07 -12.96
C LEU A 596 12.97 0.98 -14.35
N PRO A 597 13.44 0.11 -15.26
CA PRO A 597 12.94 0.07 -16.63
C PRO A 597 11.50 -0.44 -16.69
N ALA A 598 10.78 -0.07 -17.75
CA ALA A 598 9.46 -0.64 -18.02
C ALA A 598 9.54 -2.16 -18.27
N VAL A 599 8.60 -2.91 -17.69
CA VAL A 599 8.50 -4.37 -17.81
C VAL A 599 7.11 -4.72 -18.34
N GLY A 600 7.07 -5.57 -19.36
CA GLY A 600 5.82 -6.10 -19.91
C GLY A 600 5.33 -7.35 -19.18
N ALA A 601 4.17 -7.88 -19.58
CA ALA A 601 3.51 -9.00 -18.91
C ALA A 601 4.37 -10.26 -18.72
N GLY A 602 5.36 -10.49 -19.60
CA GLY A 602 6.30 -11.61 -19.51
C GLY A 602 7.35 -11.50 -18.41
N GLY A 603 7.42 -10.35 -17.73
CA GLY A 603 8.36 -10.06 -16.66
C GLY A 603 9.76 -9.66 -17.11
N ALA A 604 10.58 -9.33 -16.13
CA ALA A 604 11.99 -9.02 -16.29
C ALA A 604 12.79 -10.28 -16.63
N THR A 605 13.73 -10.16 -17.57
CA THR A 605 14.64 -11.26 -17.96
C THR A 605 15.79 -11.45 -16.97
N GLN A 606 16.03 -10.46 -16.11
CA GLN A 606 17.05 -10.48 -15.05
C GLN A 606 16.50 -9.79 -13.80
N ILE A 607 16.86 -10.33 -12.65
CA ILE A 607 16.63 -9.68 -11.35
C ILE A 607 17.65 -8.56 -11.25
N GLN A 608 17.18 -7.33 -11.05
CA GLN A 608 18.06 -6.16 -10.97
C GLN A 608 18.46 -5.94 -9.50
N PRO A 609 19.68 -6.31 -9.05
CA PRO A 609 20.15 -5.89 -7.73
C PRO A 609 20.50 -4.41 -7.73
N PHE A 610 20.01 -3.68 -6.73
CA PHE A 610 20.42 -2.31 -6.47
C PHE A 610 21.90 -2.24 -6.06
N PRO A 611 22.71 -1.39 -6.70
CA PRO A 611 24.07 -1.12 -6.26
C PRO A 611 24.07 -0.67 -4.79
N ASN A 612 24.93 -1.26 -3.97
CA ASN A 612 25.10 -0.91 -2.55
C ASN A 612 23.84 -1.03 -1.68
N ASN A 613 22.81 -1.79 -2.12
CA ASN A 613 21.66 -2.06 -1.28
C ASN A 613 21.99 -3.20 -0.29
N PRO A 614 22.06 -2.90 1.02
CA PRO A 614 22.42 -3.88 2.03
C PRO A 614 21.34 -4.96 2.21
N PHE A 615 20.11 -4.72 1.73
CA PHE A 615 18.94 -5.55 1.97
C PHE A 615 18.70 -6.63 0.91
N LEU A 616 19.56 -6.73 -0.11
CA LEU A 616 19.42 -7.75 -1.15
C LEU A 616 19.58 -9.16 -0.56
N PRO A 617 18.54 -10.02 -0.65
CA PRO A 617 18.61 -11.37 -0.12
C PRO A 617 19.74 -12.18 -0.76
N GLY A 618 20.50 -12.92 0.06
CA GLY A 618 21.64 -13.73 -0.40
C GLY A 618 21.27 -14.73 -1.50
N PHE A 619 20.06 -15.28 -1.50
CA PHE A 619 19.59 -16.21 -2.53
C PHE A 619 19.36 -15.53 -3.90
N LEU A 620 19.17 -14.20 -3.92
CA LEU A 620 19.08 -13.40 -5.14
C LEU A 620 20.46 -12.94 -5.66
N GLN A 621 21.48 -12.93 -4.80
CA GLN A 621 22.86 -12.63 -5.19
C GLN A 621 23.47 -13.74 -6.09
N ALA A 622 22.87 -14.93 -6.12
CA ALA A 622 23.31 -16.08 -6.92
C ALA A 622 22.80 -16.08 -8.38
N ARG A 623 21.98 -15.11 -8.79
CA ARG A 623 21.48 -14.98 -10.18
C ARG A 623 22.20 -13.82 -10.89
N PRO A 624 22.50 -13.93 -12.21
CA PRO A 624 23.27 -12.92 -12.92
C PRO A 624 22.57 -11.55 -12.82
N ALA A 625 23.30 -10.58 -12.25
CA ALA A 625 22.84 -9.22 -12.03
C ALA A 625 22.62 -8.49 -13.35
N GLY A 626 21.41 -7.96 -13.54
CA GLY A 626 21.23 -6.77 -14.38
C GLY A 626 21.47 -5.54 -13.52
N SER A 627 22.39 -4.68 -13.90
CA SER A 627 22.68 -3.47 -13.12
C SER A 627 21.60 -2.43 -13.38
N PHE A 628 21.04 -1.85 -12.32
CA PHE A 628 20.50 -0.48 -12.38
C PHE A 628 21.53 0.38 -13.10
N ARG A 629 21.12 1.07 -14.16
CA ARG A 629 21.98 2.06 -14.80
C ARG A 629 21.88 3.32 -13.93
N PRO A 630 23.00 3.83 -13.38
CA PRO A 630 22.98 5.15 -12.81
C PRO A 630 22.53 6.10 -13.93
N ALA A 631 21.41 6.77 -13.74
CA ALA A 631 20.91 7.75 -14.70
C ALA A 631 21.79 9.00 -14.58
N THR A 632 23.03 8.95 -15.09
CA THR A 632 24.00 10.07 -14.96
C THR A 632 23.68 11.27 -15.86
N ALA A 633 22.53 11.28 -16.54
CA ALA A 633 22.17 12.33 -17.48
C ALA A 633 20.65 12.58 -17.64
N VAL A 634 19.80 12.08 -16.75
CA VAL A 634 18.39 12.50 -16.77
C VAL A 634 18.29 13.78 -15.96
N ALA A 635 18.19 14.91 -16.65
CA ALA A 635 17.81 16.15 -16.01
C ALA A 635 16.48 15.92 -15.30
N ALA A 636 16.40 16.24 -14.00
CA ALA A 636 15.11 16.38 -13.32
C ALA A 636 14.18 17.22 -14.24
N PRO A 637 12.86 16.94 -14.26
CA PRO A 637 11.94 17.79 -15.00
C PRO A 637 12.26 19.24 -14.67
N ALA A 638 12.58 20.04 -15.69
CA ALA A 638 13.14 21.37 -15.49
C ALA A 638 12.21 22.14 -14.55
N ALA A 639 12.76 22.68 -13.45
CA ALA A 639 12.00 23.54 -12.57
C ALA A 639 11.34 24.63 -13.44
N PRO A 640 10.02 24.87 -13.30
CA PRO A 640 9.39 25.92 -14.08
C PRO A 640 10.15 27.22 -13.85
N ALA A 641 10.43 27.95 -14.94
CA ALA A 641 11.15 29.21 -14.86
C ALA A 641 10.47 30.12 -13.82
N ALA A 642 11.25 30.73 -12.92
CA ALA A 642 10.72 31.66 -11.95
C ALA A 642 9.88 32.73 -12.67
N PRO A 643 8.67 33.08 -12.17
CA PRO A 643 7.89 34.14 -12.77
C PRO A 643 8.74 35.40 -12.81
N ALA A 644 8.81 36.05 -13.97
CA ALA A 644 9.48 37.34 -14.10
C ALA A 644 8.92 38.28 -13.02
N ALA A 645 9.81 38.96 -12.28
CA ALA A 645 9.40 39.92 -11.27
C ALA A 645 8.35 40.86 -11.88
N PRO A 646 7.23 41.16 -11.18
CA PRO A 646 6.21 42.05 -11.71
C PRO A 646 6.90 43.37 -12.10
N ALA A 647 6.67 43.80 -13.34
CA ALA A 647 7.19 45.07 -13.81
C ALA A 647 6.80 46.15 -12.79
N ALA A 648 7.80 46.87 -12.28
CA ALA A 648 7.57 47.95 -11.33
C ALA A 648 6.49 48.87 -11.92
N PRO A 649 5.45 49.25 -11.14
CA PRO A 649 4.44 50.17 -11.63
C PRO A 649 5.14 51.43 -12.10
N ALA A 650 4.85 51.85 -13.33
CA ALA A 650 5.32 53.13 -13.84
C ALA A 650 4.89 54.21 -12.83
N ALA A 651 5.89 54.92 -12.29
CA ALA A 651 5.65 56.04 -11.38
C ALA A 651 4.75 57.09 -12.07
N PRO A 652 3.86 57.75 -11.31
CA PRO A 652 2.77 58.57 -11.84
C PRO A 652 3.21 59.73 -12.73
#